data_AF-A0A971B1X2-F1
#
_entry.id   AF-A0A971B1X2-F1
#
_cell.length_a   1.000
_cell.length_b   1.000
_cell.length_c   1.000
_cell.angle_alpha   90.00
_cell.angle_beta   90.00
_cell.angle_gamma   90.00
#
_symmetry.space_group_name_H-M   'P 1'
#
loop_
_entity.id
_entity.type
_entity.pdbx_description
1 polymer ?
#
loop_
_entity_poly.entity_id
_entity_poly.type
_entity_poly.pdbx_seq_one_letter_code
_entity_poly.pdbx_strand_id
1 'polypeptide(L)'
;MYRWLLLVVLTLISTAASAETIDLDERPAGPSDWGYRPADGTTSDTNPPSFSWRPQGKIVGWEVRCRPHDGKKGTQYQQDEIVWNVHCPSRTFEPGQYVWQYRGQDAEGRHTEWSQPRAFTIPNDAAALPMPGKAELLARIPASHPRLFVRPEQIPHLRELARGELKPECDALVETCEKLLKNPPPTEEPPTYGDVDRKSEEWIKIWWGNREYTINALNGAATLAFTRLLGGKEEYGQLAKRILLDCAKWDPKGATGYRYNDEAGMPYAYYFSRTYTFVNDLLTEEERETCRKVMKIRGDEMYGHLCPRHLWNPYASHSNRAWHFLGEVGIAFQGEVEGADDWAWFAMNVFYNVYPVWSDSDGGWHEGSSYWSSYISRFTWWADIMKTAFNVDAYDKPFFSKIGYYPMYLLPPGKVGGGFGDLTAQRTSGSNVGLMSILAAQAGNPYWQWYVEQTGGPVATPGYVGFVRGALPKVEAKPPTDLPSSRCFHGTGQAYLNSNLLDARQGVQVTFKSSPFGTQSHGYESNNSFLLSAYGERLLIRTGRRDTYGSEHHVKWMWTTRSVNDVTVDGIGQKGHSSAAQGRIVDFRAGKAIDIVVGEAGAAYVGEKTKQNPDGRLLDRFTRSIIFVKPDLVVVFDRLKARQKSSYEYWLHSVNQFAVKNQDDIRVESGDAACDIRILEPRELTFAQTNEYDPNPRPRIKLREWHLTATTKEKADSATFVTVIRPYRKGQEPATEVKLDPIAGGRVLTAKVSDGTVTMLLPTDDTTELSAGDLKATGKLAVARYAADGSVVETVVVDQ
;
A
#
# COMPACT_ATOMS: atom_id res chain seq x y z
N MET A 1 -27.27 -19.93 -89.78
CA MET A 1 -25.96 -20.48 -90.22
C MET A 1 -24.89 -19.44 -89.91
N TYR A 2 -24.00 -19.73 -88.95
CA TYR A 2 -22.55 -19.44 -88.87
C TYR A 2 -22.06 -18.05 -89.39
N ARG A 3 -21.23 -17.24 -88.73
CA ARG A 3 -20.26 -17.45 -87.63
C ARG A 3 -19.51 -16.11 -87.35
N TRP A 4 -19.15 -15.88 -86.09
CA TRP A 4 -18.07 -15.02 -85.53
C TRP A 4 -17.94 -13.53 -85.88
N LEU A 5 -18.11 -12.67 -84.86
CA LEU A 5 -16.97 -11.96 -84.24
C LEU A 5 -17.37 -11.48 -82.83
N LEU A 6 -16.63 -11.93 -81.81
CA LEU A 6 -16.79 -11.54 -80.41
C LEU A 6 -16.29 -10.10 -80.20
N LEU A 7 -17.13 -9.26 -79.59
CA LEU A 7 -16.74 -7.98 -78.99
C LEU A 7 -16.33 -8.22 -77.53
N VAL A 8 -15.11 -7.81 -77.19
CA VAL A 8 -14.59 -7.75 -75.82
C VAL A 8 -15.16 -6.50 -75.15
N VAL A 9 -15.95 -6.69 -74.09
CA VAL A 9 -16.36 -5.62 -73.17
C VAL A 9 -15.52 -5.77 -71.91
N LEU A 10 -14.65 -4.78 -71.65
CA LEU A 10 -13.93 -4.63 -70.39
C LEU A 10 -14.91 -4.26 -69.28
N THR A 11 -15.06 -5.14 -68.29
CA THR A 11 -15.68 -4.84 -67.00
C THR A 11 -14.63 -4.28 -66.04
N LEU A 12 -14.76 -3.00 -65.69
CA LEU A 12 -14.12 -2.37 -64.53
C LEU A 12 -14.73 -2.97 -63.26
N ILE A 13 -14.02 -3.91 -62.64
CA ILE A 13 -14.31 -4.37 -61.27
C ILE A 13 -13.52 -3.47 -60.33
N SER A 14 -14.21 -2.56 -59.65
CA SER A 14 -13.69 -1.86 -58.49
C SER A 14 -13.57 -2.86 -57.32
N THR A 15 -12.37 -3.39 -57.10
CA THR A 15 -12.06 -4.12 -55.87
C THR A 15 -11.94 -3.11 -54.73
N ALA A 16 -13.02 -2.90 -53.98
CA ALA A 16 -12.91 -2.35 -52.64
C ALA A 16 -12.14 -3.37 -51.79
N ALA A 17 -10.84 -3.12 -51.59
CA ALA A 17 -10.05 -3.87 -50.64
C ALA A 17 -10.63 -3.60 -49.24
N SER A 18 -11.33 -4.58 -48.67
CA SER A 18 -11.66 -4.57 -47.25
C SER A 18 -10.35 -4.54 -46.49
N ALA A 19 -10.01 -3.40 -45.87
CA ALA A 19 -8.87 -3.33 -44.97
C ALA A 19 -9.10 -4.34 -43.84
N GLU A 20 -8.23 -5.33 -43.70
CA GLU A 20 -8.27 -6.26 -42.58
C GLU A 20 -8.10 -5.46 -41.28
N THR A 21 -9.16 -5.41 -40.46
CA THR A 21 -9.16 -4.80 -39.14
C THR A 21 -8.36 -5.66 -38.17
N ILE A 22 -7.56 -5.02 -37.32
CA ILE A 22 -6.79 -5.72 -36.29
C ILE A 22 -7.72 -6.04 -35.12
N ASP A 23 -7.75 -7.30 -34.68
CA ASP A 23 -8.51 -7.67 -33.48
C ASP A 23 -7.92 -7.01 -32.24
N LEU A 24 -8.77 -6.35 -31.45
CA LEU A 24 -8.39 -5.74 -30.17
C LEU A 24 -8.44 -6.79 -29.05
N ASP A 25 -7.34 -6.94 -28.30
CA ASP A 25 -7.31 -7.78 -27.10
C ASP A 25 -7.94 -7.06 -25.91
N GLU A 26 -9.19 -7.40 -25.62
CA GLU A 26 -9.94 -6.88 -24.48
C GLU A 26 -10.06 -7.86 -23.30
N ARG A 27 -9.22 -8.90 -23.23
CA ARG A 27 -9.30 -9.88 -22.14
C ARG A 27 -9.19 -9.19 -20.77
N PRO A 28 -9.92 -9.68 -19.75
CA PRO A 28 -9.83 -9.16 -18.39
C PRO A 28 -8.38 -9.11 -17.89
N ALA A 29 -8.09 -8.16 -17.00
CA ALA A 29 -6.80 -8.13 -16.33
C ALA A 29 -6.62 -9.39 -15.46
N GLY A 30 -5.41 -9.94 -15.49
CA GLY A 30 -5.02 -10.98 -14.55
C GLY A 30 -4.75 -10.41 -13.15
N PRO A 31 -4.54 -11.27 -12.15
CA PRO A 31 -4.35 -10.82 -10.76
C PRO A 31 -3.08 -9.98 -10.50
N SER A 32 -2.12 -10.01 -11.43
CA SER A 32 -0.88 -9.20 -11.39
C SER A 32 -0.91 -8.00 -12.34
N ASP A 33 -2.05 -7.75 -12.98
CA ASP A 33 -2.23 -6.66 -13.93
C ASP A 33 -2.88 -5.47 -13.23
N TRP A 34 -2.55 -4.25 -13.67
CA TRP A 34 -3.13 -3.01 -13.14
C TRP A 34 -4.61 -2.88 -13.47
N GLY A 35 -4.99 -3.37 -14.65
CA GLY A 35 -6.36 -3.44 -15.11
C GLY A 35 -6.88 -2.20 -15.82
N TYR A 36 -8.12 -2.32 -16.29
CA TYR A 36 -8.83 -1.23 -16.94
C TYR A 36 -9.20 -0.17 -15.91
N ARG A 37 -8.84 1.08 -16.17
CA ARG A 37 -9.18 2.22 -15.30
C ARG A 37 -9.69 3.40 -16.12
N PRO A 38 -10.75 4.10 -15.68
CA PRO A 38 -11.73 3.61 -14.70
C PRO A 38 -12.33 2.27 -15.14
N ALA A 39 -12.48 1.34 -14.19
CA ALA A 39 -13.17 0.08 -14.48
C ALA A 39 -14.66 0.37 -14.68
N ASP A 40 -15.35 -0.53 -15.40
CA ASP A 40 -16.78 -0.35 -15.67
C ASP A 40 -17.59 -0.26 -14.36
N GLY A 41 -18.46 0.75 -14.27
CA GLY A 41 -19.31 1.02 -13.11
C GLY A 41 -18.61 1.68 -11.90
N THR A 42 -17.34 2.09 -12.02
CA THR A 42 -16.60 2.68 -10.89
C THR A 42 -16.77 4.20 -10.76
N THR A 43 -16.53 4.71 -9.55
CA THR A 43 -16.41 6.14 -9.27
C THR A 43 -14.92 6.52 -9.23
N SER A 44 -14.54 7.62 -9.87
CA SER A 44 -13.16 8.11 -9.86
C SER A 44 -12.95 9.11 -8.73
N ASP A 45 -11.89 8.91 -7.94
CA ASP A 45 -11.49 9.84 -6.88
C ASP A 45 -10.71 11.06 -7.40
N THR A 46 -10.36 11.07 -8.69
CA THR A 46 -9.63 12.17 -9.34
C THR A 46 -10.38 12.67 -10.56
N ASN A 47 -10.18 13.95 -10.88
CA ASN A 47 -10.69 14.60 -12.07
C ASN A 47 -9.54 15.32 -12.79
N PRO A 48 -9.20 14.94 -14.03
CA PRO A 48 -9.75 13.81 -14.78
C PRO A 48 -9.34 12.45 -14.17
N PRO A 49 -10.02 11.36 -14.54
CA PRO A 49 -9.55 10.02 -14.23
C PRO A 49 -8.26 9.70 -15.01
N SER A 50 -7.48 8.76 -14.48
CA SER A 50 -6.47 8.03 -15.25
C SER A 50 -7.14 6.97 -16.12
N PHE A 51 -6.86 6.99 -17.42
CA PHE A 51 -7.22 5.91 -18.34
C PHE A 51 -6.09 4.87 -18.41
N SER A 52 -6.43 3.59 -18.30
CA SER A 52 -5.49 2.46 -18.44
C SER A 52 -6.19 1.31 -19.14
N TRP A 53 -5.54 0.69 -20.10
CA TRP A 53 -6.07 -0.44 -20.87
C TRP A 53 -5.00 -1.48 -21.17
N ARG A 54 -5.44 -2.64 -21.69
CA ARG A 54 -4.54 -3.75 -21.99
C ARG A 54 -3.61 -3.39 -23.16
N PRO A 55 -2.27 -3.50 -22.99
CA PRO A 55 -1.34 -3.28 -24.09
C PRO A 55 -1.39 -4.44 -25.10
N GLN A 56 -1.04 -4.17 -26.36
CA GLN A 56 -1.03 -5.14 -27.46
C GLN A 56 0.19 -4.94 -28.36
N GLY A 57 0.97 -6.00 -28.59
CA GLY A 57 2.33 -5.87 -29.14
C GLY A 57 2.45 -5.33 -30.58
N LYS A 58 1.44 -5.54 -31.43
CA LYS A 58 1.43 -4.99 -32.81
C LYS A 58 1.00 -3.51 -32.88
N ILE A 59 0.52 -2.96 -31.77
CA ILE A 59 0.01 -1.59 -31.69
C ILE A 59 1.16 -0.64 -31.32
N VAL A 60 1.33 0.41 -32.11
CA VAL A 60 2.36 1.44 -31.94
C VAL A 60 1.79 2.78 -31.46
N GLY A 61 0.47 2.95 -31.53
CA GLY A 61 -0.22 4.14 -31.05
C GLY A 61 -1.65 3.84 -30.62
N TRP A 62 -2.21 4.67 -29.76
CA TRP A 62 -3.54 4.51 -29.20
C TRP A 62 -4.35 5.79 -29.32
N GLU A 63 -5.66 5.60 -29.40
CA GLU A 63 -6.64 6.68 -29.28
C GLU A 63 -7.58 6.36 -28.13
N VAL A 64 -7.95 7.39 -27.36
CA VAL A 64 -8.95 7.30 -26.28
C VAL A 64 -10.02 8.34 -26.54
N ARG A 65 -11.28 7.94 -26.39
CA ARG A 65 -12.42 8.86 -26.35
C ARG A 65 -13.22 8.68 -25.08
N CYS A 66 -13.71 9.78 -24.54
CA CYS A 66 -14.58 9.86 -23.37
C CYS A 66 -15.74 10.82 -23.66
N ARG A 67 -16.97 10.40 -23.35
CA ARG A 67 -18.19 11.18 -23.61
C ARG A 67 -19.19 11.03 -22.46
N PRO A 68 -20.06 12.02 -22.22
CA PRO A 68 -21.17 11.87 -21.28
C PRO A 68 -22.03 10.64 -21.60
N HIS A 69 -22.42 9.89 -20.57
CA HIS A 69 -23.16 8.63 -20.71
C HIS A 69 -24.56 8.85 -21.32
N ASP A 70 -25.25 9.91 -20.91
CA ASP A 70 -26.61 10.26 -21.33
C ASP A 70 -26.71 10.95 -22.69
N GLY A 71 -25.59 11.11 -23.40
CA GLY A 71 -25.52 11.82 -24.69
C GLY A 71 -25.84 13.31 -24.59
N LYS A 72 -25.96 13.89 -23.39
CA LYS A 72 -26.16 15.34 -23.20
C LYS A 72 -24.91 16.13 -23.56
N LYS A 73 -25.05 17.46 -23.61
CA LYS A 73 -23.93 18.39 -23.71
C LYS A 73 -23.05 18.27 -22.46
N GLY A 74 -21.84 17.76 -22.66
CA GLY A 74 -20.71 17.78 -21.75
C GLY A 74 -19.43 17.69 -22.58
N THR A 75 -18.28 17.95 -21.99
CA THR A 75 -17.01 17.98 -22.73
C THR A 75 -16.69 16.59 -23.29
N GLN A 76 -16.88 16.41 -24.60
CA GLN A 76 -16.30 15.28 -25.30
C GLN A 76 -14.77 15.42 -25.23
N TYR A 77 -14.11 14.34 -24.85
CA TYR A 77 -12.67 14.27 -24.82
C TYR A 77 -12.22 13.20 -25.80
N GLN A 78 -11.28 13.54 -26.67
CA GLN A 78 -10.57 12.61 -27.51
C GLN A 78 -9.09 12.98 -27.48
N GLN A 79 -8.26 11.95 -27.40
CA GLN A 79 -6.83 12.08 -27.52
C GLN A 79 -6.33 10.99 -28.45
N ASP A 80 -5.60 11.41 -29.46
CA ASP A 80 -4.97 10.54 -30.44
C ASP A 80 -3.45 10.49 -30.19
N GLU A 81 -2.75 9.60 -30.90
CA GLU A 81 -1.28 9.47 -30.86
C GLU A 81 -0.71 9.17 -29.46
N ILE A 82 -1.48 8.47 -28.62
CA ILE A 82 -1.03 8.07 -27.29
C ILE A 82 -0.06 6.90 -27.45
N VAL A 83 1.18 7.07 -26.98
CA VAL A 83 2.25 6.06 -27.15
C VAL A 83 2.05 4.83 -26.25
N TRP A 84 1.56 5.06 -25.02
CA TRP A 84 1.43 4.01 -24.01
C TRP A 84 -0.02 3.62 -23.76
N ASN A 85 -0.21 2.47 -23.10
CA ASN A 85 -1.52 1.95 -22.74
C ASN A 85 -2.15 2.64 -21.52
N VAL A 86 -1.75 3.89 -21.24
CA VAL A 86 -2.27 4.74 -20.18
C VAL A 86 -2.36 6.19 -20.67
N HIS A 87 -3.29 6.96 -20.09
CA HIS A 87 -3.44 8.36 -20.40
C HIS A 87 -4.16 9.14 -19.28
N CYS A 88 -3.60 10.26 -18.85
CA CYS A 88 -4.26 11.21 -17.97
C CYS A 88 -4.49 12.52 -18.73
N PRO A 89 -5.75 12.97 -18.90
CA PRO A 89 -6.03 14.21 -19.61
C PRO A 89 -5.40 15.44 -18.93
N SER A 90 -5.09 16.46 -19.72
CA SER A 90 -4.54 17.74 -19.26
C SER A 90 -5.59 18.75 -18.80
N ARG A 91 -6.86 18.33 -18.73
CA ARG A 91 -7.98 19.15 -18.26
C ARG A 91 -8.98 18.32 -17.47
N THR A 92 -9.67 18.97 -16.55
CA THR A 92 -10.78 18.39 -15.80
C THR A 92 -12.03 18.25 -16.68
N PHE A 93 -12.95 17.38 -16.26
CA PHE A 93 -14.29 17.22 -16.82
C PHE A 93 -15.33 17.75 -15.83
N GLU A 94 -16.54 18.04 -16.31
CA GLU A 94 -17.66 18.34 -15.41
C GLU A 94 -18.03 17.08 -14.60
N PRO A 95 -18.46 17.20 -13.33
CA PRO A 95 -19.00 16.06 -12.59
C PRO A 95 -20.18 15.41 -13.34
N GLY A 96 -20.25 14.07 -13.28
CA GLY A 96 -21.29 13.32 -13.98
C GLY A 96 -20.88 11.91 -14.37
N GLN A 97 -21.73 11.26 -15.16
CA GLN A 97 -21.51 9.91 -15.69
C GLN A 97 -20.95 9.96 -17.10
N TYR A 98 -19.91 9.16 -17.34
CA TYR A 98 -19.17 9.13 -18.59
C TYR A 98 -19.02 7.71 -19.09
N VAL A 99 -18.76 7.59 -20.39
CA VAL A 99 -18.35 6.35 -21.06
C VAL A 99 -17.06 6.62 -21.79
N TRP A 100 -16.09 5.71 -21.63
CA TRP A 100 -14.82 5.77 -22.36
C TRP A 100 -14.57 4.50 -23.18
N GLN A 101 -13.82 4.68 -24.26
CA GLN A 101 -13.39 3.63 -25.19
C GLN A 101 -11.97 3.95 -25.69
N TYR A 102 -11.26 2.92 -26.13
CA TYR A 102 -9.94 3.06 -26.75
C TYR A 102 -9.84 2.22 -28.02
N ARG A 103 -8.88 2.53 -28.90
CA ARG A 103 -8.50 1.68 -30.05
C ARG A 103 -7.00 1.79 -30.32
N GLY A 104 -6.44 0.74 -30.91
CA GLY A 104 -5.03 0.70 -31.27
C GLY A 104 -4.80 0.99 -32.75
N GLN A 105 -3.62 1.49 -33.09
CA GLN A 105 -3.10 1.64 -34.44
C GLN A 105 -1.77 0.88 -34.59
N ASP A 106 -1.60 0.10 -35.65
CA ASP A 106 -0.31 -0.55 -35.97
C ASP A 106 0.64 0.33 -36.80
N ALA A 107 1.83 -0.19 -37.09
CA ALA A 107 2.86 0.50 -37.85
C ALA A 107 2.45 0.80 -39.31
N GLU A 108 1.47 0.08 -39.86
CA GLU A 108 0.92 0.33 -41.20
C GLU A 108 -0.24 1.35 -41.19
N GLY A 109 -0.58 1.90 -40.02
CA GLY A 109 -1.63 2.88 -39.83
C GLY A 109 -3.04 2.27 -39.77
N ARG A 110 -3.17 0.94 -39.69
CA ARG A 110 -4.46 0.24 -39.56
C ARG A 110 -4.93 0.32 -38.12
N HIS A 111 -6.22 0.57 -37.95
CA HIS A 111 -6.85 0.64 -36.63
C HIS A 111 -7.52 -0.67 -36.24
N THR A 112 -7.55 -0.94 -34.94
CA THR A 112 -8.53 -1.86 -34.36
C THR A 112 -9.91 -1.22 -34.37
N GLU A 113 -10.95 -2.04 -34.18
CA GLU A 113 -12.24 -1.52 -33.73
C GLU A 113 -12.12 -0.83 -32.36
N TRP A 114 -13.08 0.03 -32.04
CA TRP A 114 -13.19 0.61 -30.70
C TRP A 114 -13.51 -0.46 -29.67
N SER A 115 -12.87 -0.37 -28.51
CA SER A 115 -13.12 -1.22 -27.37
C SER A 115 -14.58 -1.21 -26.93
N GLN A 116 -14.99 -2.19 -26.13
CA GLN A 116 -16.25 -2.11 -25.41
C GLN A 116 -16.34 -0.82 -24.57
N PRO A 117 -17.51 -0.16 -24.53
CA PRO A 117 -17.71 1.03 -23.70
C PRO A 117 -17.62 0.66 -22.21
N ARG A 118 -16.89 1.46 -21.43
CA ARG A 118 -16.80 1.33 -19.97
C ARG A 118 -17.36 2.60 -19.32
N ALA A 119 -18.35 2.45 -18.46
CA ALA A 119 -19.00 3.54 -17.76
C ALA A 119 -18.27 3.87 -16.45
N PHE A 120 -18.26 5.14 -16.04
CA PHE A 120 -17.75 5.58 -14.74
C PHE A 120 -18.39 6.88 -14.30
N THR A 121 -18.22 7.23 -13.03
CA THR A 121 -18.76 8.47 -12.44
C THR A 121 -17.62 9.36 -11.94
N ILE A 122 -17.72 10.66 -12.22
CA ILE A 122 -16.92 11.71 -11.56
C ILE A 122 -17.83 12.44 -10.58
N PRO A 123 -17.60 12.31 -9.26
CA PRO A 123 -18.36 13.02 -8.26
C PRO A 123 -17.95 14.50 -8.17
N ASN A 124 -18.79 15.31 -7.52
CA ASN A 124 -18.54 16.76 -7.37
C ASN A 124 -17.27 17.09 -6.57
N ASP A 125 -16.84 16.18 -5.70
CA ASP A 125 -15.71 16.32 -4.79
C ASP A 125 -14.46 15.55 -5.23
N ALA A 126 -14.42 15.07 -6.48
CA ALA A 126 -13.22 14.44 -7.05
C ALA A 126 -12.03 15.40 -7.05
N ALA A 127 -10.85 14.91 -6.66
CA ALA A 127 -9.64 15.74 -6.59
C ALA A 127 -9.19 16.18 -7.98
N ALA A 128 -9.09 17.48 -8.22
CA ALA A 128 -8.60 18.02 -9.49
C ALA A 128 -7.10 17.74 -9.66
N LEU A 129 -6.74 16.86 -10.59
CA LEU A 129 -5.37 16.41 -10.82
C LEU A 129 -5.06 16.17 -12.31
N PRO A 130 -5.22 17.19 -13.20
CA PRO A 130 -4.88 17.04 -14.62
C PRO A 130 -3.37 16.89 -14.82
N MET A 131 -2.97 16.01 -15.74
CA MET A 131 -1.57 15.84 -16.10
C MET A 131 -1.18 16.82 -17.21
N PRO A 132 -0.22 17.75 -16.99
CA PRO A 132 0.25 18.64 -18.04
C PRO A 132 0.79 17.86 -19.24
N GLY A 133 0.62 18.42 -20.45
CA GLY A 133 1.15 17.81 -21.67
C GLY A 133 2.69 17.71 -21.62
N LYS A 134 3.27 16.75 -22.34
CA LYS A 134 4.72 16.45 -22.28
C LYS A 134 5.61 17.69 -22.43
N ALA A 135 5.38 18.50 -23.46
CA ALA A 135 6.17 19.71 -23.71
C ALA A 135 6.07 20.73 -22.58
N GLU A 136 4.86 20.97 -22.07
CA GLU A 136 4.63 21.88 -20.95
C GLU A 136 5.30 21.38 -19.67
N LEU A 137 5.17 20.08 -19.37
CA LEU A 137 5.73 19.47 -18.17
C LEU A 137 7.26 19.54 -18.17
N LEU A 138 7.89 19.17 -19.30
CA LEU A 138 9.35 19.20 -19.46
C LEU A 138 9.90 20.63 -19.46
N ALA A 139 9.16 21.61 -19.96
CA ALA A 139 9.56 23.02 -19.93
C ALA A 139 9.62 23.62 -18.51
N ARG A 140 9.03 22.96 -17.50
CA ARG A 140 9.09 23.42 -16.10
C ARG A 140 10.43 23.11 -15.41
N ILE A 141 11.17 22.12 -15.93
CA ILE A 141 12.50 21.78 -15.43
C ILE A 141 13.46 22.95 -15.74
N PRO A 142 14.29 23.39 -14.78
CA PRO A 142 15.26 24.45 -15.03
C PRO A 142 16.25 24.12 -16.16
N ALA A 143 16.49 25.10 -17.04
CA ALA A 143 17.48 24.95 -18.12
C ALA A 143 18.92 24.82 -17.61
N SER A 144 19.24 25.46 -16.48
CA SER A 144 20.54 25.35 -15.81
C SER A 144 20.46 24.51 -14.53
N HIS A 145 21.62 24.06 -14.06
CA HIS A 145 21.74 23.31 -12.82
C HIS A 145 21.83 24.23 -11.60
N PRO A 146 21.36 23.79 -10.41
CA PRO A 146 20.82 22.45 -10.10
C PRO A 146 19.36 22.21 -10.51
N ARG A 147 18.99 20.94 -10.73
CA ARG A 147 17.65 20.51 -11.17
C ARG A 147 16.91 19.57 -10.20
N LEU A 148 17.60 19.01 -9.19
CA LEU A 148 17.04 18.07 -8.21
C LEU A 148 16.99 18.70 -6.81
N PHE A 149 15.85 18.56 -6.12
CA PHE A 149 15.49 19.16 -4.81
C PHE A 149 15.44 20.68 -4.76
N VAL A 150 16.34 21.36 -5.46
CA VAL A 150 16.48 22.81 -5.49
C VAL A 150 16.59 23.30 -6.94
N ARG A 151 16.07 24.50 -7.21
CA ARG A 151 16.20 25.22 -8.48
C ARG A 151 17.34 26.26 -8.38
N PRO A 152 17.96 26.68 -9.50
CA PRO A 152 19.04 27.65 -9.48
C PRO A 152 18.68 28.97 -8.79
N GLU A 153 17.46 29.46 -9.04
CA GLU A 153 16.93 30.70 -8.46
C GLU A 153 16.71 30.63 -6.94
N GLN A 154 16.67 29.43 -6.34
CA GLN A 154 16.47 29.26 -4.89
C GLN A 154 17.78 29.31 -4.10
N ILE A 155 18.94 29.16 -4.76
CA ILE A 155 20.25 29.07 -4.08
C ILE A 155 20.58 30.31 -3.23
N PRO A 156 20.35 31.57 -3.68
CA PRO A 156 20.62 32.73 -2.84
C PRO A 156 19.86 32.71 -1.50
N HIS A 157 18.58 32.36 -1.54
CA HIS A 157 17.76 32.27 -0.32
C HIS A 157 18.22 31.13 0.60
N LEU A 158 18.57 29.96 0.05
CA LEU A 158 19.11 28.85 0.85
C LEU A 158 20.42 29.22 1.55
N ARG A 159 21.28 30.07 0.93
CA ARG A 159 22.48 30.61 1.57
C ARG A 159 22.17 31.60 2.71
N GLU A 160 21.07 32.34 2.62
CA GLU A 160 20.60 33.17 3.72
C GLU A 160 20.14 32.30 4.89
N LEU A 161 19.32 31.28 4.62
CA LEU A 161 18.89 30.32 5.64
C LEU A 161 20.06 29.59 6.29
N ALA A 162 21.05 29.15 5.50
CA ALA A 162 22.27 28.50 5.98
C ALA A 162 23.09 29.37 6.95
N ARG A 163 23.01 30.70 6.82
CA ARG A 163 23.69 31.65 7.71
C ARG A 163 22.81 32.10 8.88
N GLY A 164 21.50 31.89 8.77
CA GLY A 164 20.47 32.32 9.72
C GLY A 164 19.77 31.14 10.40
N GLU A 165 18.47 30.96 10.11
CA GLU A 165 17.60 30.01 10.82
C GLU A 165 18.08 28.56 10.73
N LEU A 166 18.67 28.15 9.60
CA LEU A 166 19.16 26.79 9.36
C LEU A 166 20.68 26.64 9.53
N LYS A 167 21.30 27.55 10.31
CA LYS A 167 22.72 27.46 10.62
C LYS A 167 23.10 26.13 11.30
N PRO A 168 22.36 25.61 12.30
CA PRO A 168 22.70 24.33 12.92
C PRO A 168 22.73 23.15 11.93
N GLU A 169 21.77 23.10 11.02
CA GLU A 169 21.68 22.09 9.95
C GLU A 169 22.84 22.25 8.95
N CYS A 170 23.20 23.50 8.60
CA CYS A 170 24.36 23.78 7.76
C CYS A 170 25.68 23.39 8.44
N ASP A 171 25.82 23.64 9.75
CA ASP A 171 27.01 23.27 10.52
C ASP A 171 27.18 21.74 10.57
N ALA A 172 26.08 20.99 10.71
CA ALA A 172 26.11 19.52 10.66
C ALA A 172 26.51 18.98 9.26
N LEU A 173 26.10 19.66 8.19
CA LEU A 173 26.56 19.39 6.84
C LEU A 173 28.07 19.64 6.71
N VAL A 174 28.55 20.78 7.18
CA VAL A 174 29.97 21.13 7.20
C VAL A 174 30.79 20.10 7.98
N GLU A 175 30.33 19.69 9.17
CA GLU A 175 31.01 18.64 9.96
C GLU A 175 31.13 17.32 9.19
N THR A 176 30.05 16.93 8.49
CA THR A 176 30.05 15.75 7.62
C THR A 176 31.06 15.90 6.47
N CYS A 177 31.10 17.06 5.83
CA CYS A 177 32.03 17.37 4.76
C CYS A 177 33.49 17.37 5.22
N GLU A 178 33.80 17.89 6.41
CA GLU A 178 35.16 17.83 6.99
C GLU A 178 35.61 16.39 7.25
N LYS A 179 34.71 15.53 7.73
CA LYS A 179 35.00 14.09 7.89
C LYS A 179 35.30 13.41 6.55
N LEU A 180 34.53 13.75 5.51
CA LEU A 180 34.72 13.24 4.16
C LEU A 180 36.00 13.78 3.50
N LEU A 181 36.38 15.04 3.74
CA LEU A 181 37.67 15.58 3.28
C LEU A 181 38.84 14.85 3.93
N LYS A 182 38.76 14.62 5.24
CA LYS A 182 39.82 13.93 6.00
C LYS A 182 39.96 12.46 5.60
N ASN A 183 38.84 11.77 5.42
CA ASN A 183 38.79 10.36 5.04
C ASN A 183 37.81 10.17 3.87
N PRO A 184 38.25 10.45 2.63
CA PRO A 184 37.38 10.28 1.47
C PRO A 184 36.93 8.82 1.32
N PRO A 185 35.67 8.59 0.91
CA PRO A 185 35.22 7.24 0.61
C PRO A 185 36.06 6.66 -0.54
N PRO A 186 36.34 5.34 -0.51
CA PRO A 186 37.02 4.68 -1.61
C PRO A 186 36.15 4.71 -2.87
N THR A 187 36.80 4.79 -4.02
CA THR A 187 36.15 4.93 -5.34
C THR A 187 36.60 3.87 -6.35
N GLU A 188 37.27 2.83 -5.88
CA GLU A 188 37.58 1.66 -6.70
C GLU A 188 36.29 0.92 -7.07
N GLU A 189 36.28 0.26 -8.22
CA GLU A 189 35.10 -0.45 -8.68
C GLU A 189 34.73 -1.60 -7.71
N PRO A 190 33.47 -1.71 -7.26
CA PRO A 190 33.05 -2.79 -6.38
C PRO A 190 33.19 -4.18 -7.02
N PRO A 191 33.44 -5.24 -6.24
CA PRO A 191 33.63 -6.58 -6.79
C PRO A 191 32.32 -7.19 -7.31
N THR A 192 32.40 -7.96 -8.39
CA THR A 192 31.33 -8.85 -8.84
C THR A 192 31.16 -10.04 -7.87
N TYR A 193 30.01 -10.73 -7.93
CA TYR A 193 29.74 -11.92 -7.11
C TYR A 193 30.77 -13.04 -7.29
N GLY A 194 31.36 -13.19 -8.49
CA GLY A 194 32.19 -14.37 -8.80
C GLY A 194 31.39 -15.67 -8.72
N ASP A 195 32.06 -16.77 -8.34
CA ASP A 195 31.47 -18.10 -8.18
C ASP A 195 30.96 -18.33 -6.75
N VAL A 196 29.94 -17.57 -6.33
CA VAL A 196 29.30 -17.70 -5.01
C VAL A 196 27.84 -18.15 -5.12
N ASP A 197 27.42 -19.03 -4.21
CA ASP A 197 26.05 -19.54 -4.20
C ASP A 197 25.04 -18.44 -3.87
N ARG A 198 24.00 -18.32 -4.70
CA ARG A 198 22.94 -17.32 -4.53
C ARG A 198 22.24 -17.51 -3.17
N LYS A 199 22.11 -16.42 -2.40
CA LYS A 199 21.55 -16.36 -1.03
C LYS A 199 22.44 -16.98 0.07
N SER A 200 23.69 -17.35 -0.22
CA SER A 200 24.68 -17.65 0.81
C SER A 200 25.05 -16.38 1.62
N GLU A 201 25.68 -16.55 2.77
CA GLU A 201 26.15 -15.41 3.59
C GLU A 201 27.18 -14.57 2.84
N GLU A 202 28.05 -15.21 2.06
CA GLU A 202 29.04 -14.53 1.22
C GLU A 202 28.36 -13.72 0.09
N TRP A 203 27.38 -14.31 -0.60
CA TRP A 203 26.60 -13.59 -1.60
C TRP A 203 25.89 -12.37 -1.00
N ILE A 204 25.28 -12.52 0.18
CA ILE A 204 24.60 -11.40 0.88
C ILE A 204 25.61 -10.30 1.24
N LYS A 205 26.81 -10.67 1.69
CA LYS A 205 27.89 -9.73 2.01
C LYS A 205 28.31 -8.91 0.79
N ILE A 206 28.46 -9.53 -0.37
CA ILE A 206 28.81 -8.81 -1.61
C ILE A 206 27.61 -7.98 -2.11
N TRP A 207 26.42 -8.58 -2.18
CA TRP A 207 25.20 -7.95 -2.66
C TRP A 207 24.85 -6.67 -1.87
N TRP A 208 24.81 -6.77 -0.54
CA TRP A 208 24.49 -5.65 0.33
C TRP A 208 25.69 -4.71 0.53
N GLY A 209 26.90 -5.27 0.59
CA GLY A 209 28.14 -4.48 0.71
C GLY A 209 28.34 -3.55 -0.48
N ASN A 210 28.11 -4.01 -1.72
CA ASN A 210 28.19 -3.17 -2.92
C ASN A 210 27.17 -2.02 -2.88
N ARG A 211 25.98 -2.27 -2.32
CA ARG A 211 24.97 -1.25 -2.09
C ARG A 211 25.47 -0.17 -1.11
N GLU A 212 25.96 -0.56 0.06
CA GLU A 212 26.46 0.38 1.08
C GLU A 212 27.68 1.16 0.57
N TYR A 213 28.59 0.48 -0.12
CA TYR A 213 29.75 1.09 -0.76
C TYR A 213 29.35 2.19 -1.75
N THR A 214 28.40 1.88 -2.64
CA THR A 214 27.88 2.83 -3.64
C THR A 214 27.23 4.05 -2.98
N ILE A 215 26.44 3.83 -1.92
CA ILE A 215 25.82 4.93 -1.17
C ILE A 215 26.88 5.82 -0.52
N ASN A 216 27.86 5.23 0.15
CA ASN A 216 28.88 5.98 0.87
C ASN A 216 29.68 6.90 -0.07
N ALA A 217 30.06 6.39 -1.25
CA ALA A 217 30.76 7.18 -2.27
C ALA A 217 29.88 8.30 -2.82
N LEU A 218 28.75 7.96 -3.45
CA LEU A 218 27.97 8.93 -4.23
C LEU A 218 27.09 9.84 -3.37
N ASN A 219 26.53 9.37 -2.25
CA ASN A 219 25.81 10.26 -1.33
C ASN A 219 26.78 11.19 -0.58
N GLY A 220 27.99 10.71 -0.28
CA GLY A 220 29.07 11.54 0.24
C GLY A 220 29.43 12.67 -0.73
N ALA A 221 29.59 12.35 -2.02
CA ALA A 221 29.83 13.34 -3.06
C ALA A 221 28.67 14.33 -3.22
N ALA A 222 27.41 13.88 -3.23
CA ALA A 222 26.24 14.75 -3.28
C ALA A 222 26.18 15.71 -2.07
N THR A 223 26.53 15.21 -0.87
CA THR A 223 26.59 16.02 0.35
C THR A 223 27.67 17.10 0.26
N LEU A 224 28.89 16.72 -0.14
CA LEU A 224 29.99 17.66 -0.38
C LEU A 224 29.61 18.75 -1.40
N ALA A 225 29.03 18.35 -2.53
CA ALA A 225 28.62 19.25 -3.60
C ALA A 225 27.53 20.24 -3.13
N PHE A 226 26.49 19.74 -2.46
CA PHE A 226 25.41 20.58 -1.97
C PHE A 226 25.88 21.58 -0.91
N THR A 227 26.71 21.14 0.03
CA THR A 227 27.27 22.03 1.07
C THR A 227 28.12 23.15 0.47
N ARG A 228 28.88 22.87 -0.62
CA ARG A 228 29.55 23.93 -1.38
C ARG A 228 28.55 24.95 -1.94
N LEU A 229 27.44 24.50 -2.53
CA LEU A 229 26.42 25.42 -3.09
C LEU A 229 25.86 26.37 -2.02
N LEU A 230 25.75 25.93 -0.76
CA LEU A 230 25.33 26.77 0.37
C LEU A 230 26.38 27.79 0.85
N GLY A 231 27.57 27.81 0.25
CA GLY A 231 28.69 28.68 0.65
C GLY A 231 29.77 27.97 1.47
N GLY A 232 29.78 26.62 1.46
CA GLY A 232 30.88 25.83 1.99
C GLY A 232 32.16 25.96 1.17
N LYS A 233 33.22 25.29 1.64
CA LYS A 233 34.55 25.30 1.04
C LYS A 233 34.58 24.82 -0.41
N GLU A 234 35.44 25.42 -1.24
CA GLU A 234 35.65 24.99 -2.62
C GLU A 234 36.25 23.57 -2.69
N GLU A 235 37.08 23.19 -1.70
CA GLU A 235 37.63 21.83 -1.61
C GLU A 235 36.55 20.75 -1.52
N TYR A 236 35.36 21.06 -0.96
CA TYR A 236 34.25 20.11 -0.95
C TYR A 236 33.78 19.79 -2.38
N GLY A 237 33.62 20.83 -3.22
CA GLY A 237 33.22 20.66 -4.61
C GLY A 237 34.25 19.89 -5.44
N GLN A 238 35.54 20.18 -5.22
CA GLN A 238 36.61 19.47 -5.92
C GLN A 238 36.68 17.99 -5.52
N LEU A 239 36.48 17.66 -4.24
CA LEU A 239 36.39 16.27 -3.81
C LEU A 239 35.14 15.57 -4.36
N ALA A 240 33.99 16.23 -4.34
CA ALA A 240 32.76 15.71 -4.91
C ALA A 240 32.91 15.41 -6.41
N LYS A 241 33.51 16.34 -7.16
CA LYS A 241 33.85 16.18 -8.58
C LYS A 241 34.77 15.00 -8.82
N ARG A 242 35.85 14.84 -8.03
CA ARG A 242 36.75 13.69 -8.12
C ARG A 242 35.99 12.38 -7.94
N ILE A 243 35.19 12.26 -6.88
CA ILE A 243 34.43 11.04 -6.59
C ILE A 243 33.44 10.73 -7.72
N LEU A 244 32.71 11.73 -8.22
CA LEU A 244 31.79 11.59 -9.34
C LEU A 244 32.50 10.99 -10.56
N LEU A 245 33.65 11.57 -10.95
CA LEU A 245 34.40 11.15 -12.13
C LEU A 245 35.09 9.79 -11.95
N ASP A 246 35.52 9.43 -10.75
CA ASP A 246 36.03 8.09 -10.47
C ASP A 246 34.90 7.05 -10.57
N CYS A 247 33.75 7.31 -9.96
CA CYS A 247 32.58 6.42 -10.09
C CYS A 247 32.03 6.35 -11.52
N ALA A 248 32.21 7.39 -12.34
CA ALA A 248 31.81 7.38 -13.75
C ALA A 248 32.60 6.37 -14.59
N LYS A 249 33.76 5.90 -14.11
CA LYS A 249 34.60 4.90 -14.77
C LYS A 249 34.17 3.46 -14.47
N TRP A 250 33.34 3.23 -13.44
CA TRP A 250 32.85 1.89 -13.10
C TRP A 250 32.03 1.32 -14.27
N ASP A 251 32.11 0.01 -14.51
CA ASP A 251 31.33 -0.64 -15.56
C ASP A 251 29.82 -0.41 -15.31
N PRO A 252 29.10 0.26 -16.23
CA PRO A 252 27.67 0.51 -16.08
C PRO A 252 26.81 -0.76 -15.98
N LYS A 253 27.33 -1.91 -16.43
CA LYS A 253 26.69 -3.23 -16.37
C LYS A 253 27.36 -4.20 -15.39
N GLY A 254 28.39 -3.74 -14.68
CA GLY A 254 29.17 -4.54 -13.74
C GLY A 254 28.50 -4.70 -12.38
N ALA A 255 29.29 -4.72 -11.30
CA ALA A 255 28.84 -5.01 -9.93
C ALA A 255 27.75 -4.07 -9.39
N THR A 256 27.65 -2.86 -9.96
CA THR A 256 26.67 -1.82 -9.64
C THR A 256 25.67 -1.57 -10.78
N GLY A 257 25.61 -2.45 -11.79
CA GLY A 257 24.60 -2.40 -12.85
C GLY A 257 23.21 -2.73 -12.33
N TYR A 258 22.18 -2.09 -12.88
CA TYR A 258 20.79 -2.26 -12.40
C TYR A 258 20.30 -3.70 -12.60
N ARG A 259 20.68 -4.37 -13.69
CA ARG A 259 20.30 -5.77 -13.94
C ARG A 259 21.14 -6.78 -13.15
N TYR A 260 22.32 -6.40 -12.68
CA TYR A 260 23.24 -7.25 -11.93
C TYR A 260 22.95 -7.22 -10.42
N ASN A 261 22.87 -6.01 -9.87
CA ASN A 261 22.58 -5.73 -8.47
C ASN A 261 21.74 -4.44 -8.38
N ASP A 262 20.42 -4.57 -8.51
CA ASP A 262 19.51 -3.42 -8.49
C ASP A 262 19.57 -2.63 -7.16
N GLU A 263 19.85 -3.29 -6.04
CA GLU A 263 20.05 -2.65 -4.74
C GLU A 263 21.27 -1.72 -4.68
N ALA A 264 22.28 -1.94 -5.53
CA ALA A 264 23.43 -1.04 -5.74
C ALA A 264 23.22 -0.09 -6.92
N GLY A 265 22.64 -0.58 -8.02
CA GLY A 265 22.42 0.20 -9.24
C GLY A 265 21.39 1.32 -9.09
N MET A 266 20.35 1.13 -8.28
CA MET A 266 19.42 2.22 -7.96
C MET A 266 20.14 3.38 -7.25
N PRO A 267 20.82 3.18 -6.09
CA PRO A 267 21.66 4.22 -5.47
C PRO A 267 22.67 4.88 -6.39
N TYR A 268 23.31 4.10 -7.25
CA TYR A 268 24.20 4.66 -8.25
C TYR A 268 23.44 5.69 -9.08
N ALA A 269 22.33 5.31 -9.69
CA ALA A 269 21.58 6.17 -10.60
C ALA A 269 21.15 7.50 -9.96
N TYR A 270 20.50 7.47 -8.79
CA TYR A 270 19.98 8.70 -8.18
C TYR A 270 21.06 9.53 -7.46
N TYR A 271 22.02 8.94 -6.74
CA TYR A 271 23.07 9.76 -6.10
C TYR A 271 24.11 10.29 -7.08
N PHE A 272 24.39 9.57 -8.17
CA PHE A 272 25.20 10.10 -9.27
C PHE A 272 24.52 11.32 -9.91
N SER A 273 23.22 11.21 -10.21
CA SER A 273 22.42 12.31 -10.78
C SER A 273 22.37 13.54 -9.87
N ARG A 274 22.18 13.33 -8.56
CA ARG A 274 22.23 14.39 -7.54
C ARG A 274 23.60 15.05 -7.45
N THR A 275 24.68 14.26 -7.44
CA THR A 275 26.04 14.80 -7.41
C THR A 275 26.33 15.61 -8.67
N TYR A 276 26.06 15.03 -9.85
CA TYR A 276 26.25 15.66 -11.16
C TYR A 276 25.56 17.03 -11.21
N THR A 277 24.30 17.10 -10.77
CA THR A 277 23.58 18.37 -10.78
C THR A 277 24.13 19.41 -9.80
N PHE A 278 24.76 19.01 -8.70
CA PHE A 278 25.28 19.95 -7.70
C PHE A 278 26.72 20.41 -8.00
N VAL A 279 27.50 19.66 -8.78
CA VAL A 279 28.86 20.04 -9.22
C VAL A 279 28.93 20.51 -10.67
N ASN A 280 27.80 20.63 -11.37
CA ASN A 280 27.78 20.86 -12.81
C ASN A 280 28.62 22.09 -13.23
N ASP A 281 28.62 23.15 -12.41
CA ASP A 281 29.41 24.37 -12.64
C ASP A 281 30.93 24.17 -12.57
N LEU A 282 31.41 23.07 -11.96
CA LEU A 282 32.82 22.69 -11.86
C LEU A 282 33.30 21.74 -12.96
N LEU A 283 32.37 21.14 -13.70
CA LEU A 283 32.69 20.16 -14.74
C LEU A 283 33.01 20.87 -16.05
N THR A 284 34.14 20.49 -16.67
CA THR A 284 34.41 20.80 -18.07
C THR A 284 33.45 20.04 -18.97
N GLU A 285 33.34 20.45 -20.23
CA GLU A 285 32.45 19.75 -21.18
C GLU A 285 32.87 18.28 -21.40
N GLU A 286 34.17 17.97 -21.39
CA GLU A 286 34.68 16.59 -21.50
C GLU A 286 34.29 15.73 -20.28
N GLU A 287 34.35 16.31 -19.09
CA GLU A 287 33.92 15.65 -17.85
C GLU A 287 32.41 15.45 -17.81
N ARG A 288 31.64 16.42 -18.31
CA ARG A 288 30.18 16.28 -18.50
C ARG A 288 29.87 15.16 -19.48
N GLU A 289 30.56 15.10 -20.61
CA GLU A 289 30.39 14.05 -21.60
C GLU A 289 30.72 12.65 -21.03
N THR A 290 31.73 12.54 -20.18
CA THR A 290 32.03 11.30 -19.43
C THR A 290 30.82 10.86 -18.58
N CYS A 291 30.20 11.80 -17.87
CA CYS A 291 29.00 11.54 -17.07
C CYS A 291 27.78 11.16 -17.93
N ARG A 292 27.58 11.85 -19.07
CA ARG A 292 26.48 11.56 -20.00
C ARG A 292 26.58 10.14 -20.56
N LYS A 293 27.77 9.71 -20.97
CA LYS A 293 28.00 8.36 -21.53
C LYS A 293 27.60 7.24 -20.57
N VAL A 294 28.08 7.30 -19.33
CA VAL A 294 27.75 6.26 -18.34
C VAL A 294 26.26 6.29 -17.96
N MET A 295 25.66 7.48 -17.86
CA MET A 295 24.25 7.63 -17.51
C MET A 295 23.30 7.30 -18.65
N LYS A 296 23.71 7.44 -19.92
CA LYS A 296 22.96 6.90 -21.07
C LYS A 296 22.76 5.40 -20.95
N ILE A 297 23.84 4.65 -20.72
CA ILE A 297 23.79 3.18 -20.63
C ILE A 297 22.90 2.73 -19.46
N ARG A 298 23.06 3.36 -18.29
CA ARG A 298 22.30 3.02 -17.09
C ARG A 298 20.82 3.42 -17.21
N GLY A 299 20.54 4.61 -17.77
CA GLY A 299 19.19 5.09 -18.03
C GLY A 299 18.44 4.20 -19.03
N ASP A 300 19.08 3.82 -20.13
CA ASP A 300 18.52 2.88 -21.12
C ASP A 300 18.22 1.51 -20.50
N GLU A 301 19.14 0.97 -19.67
CA GLU A 301 18.96 -0.33 -19.02
C GLU A 301 17.75 -0.31 -18.07
N MET A 302 17.61 0.75 -17.27
CA MET A 302 16.47 0.94 -16.39
C MET A 302 15.17 1.14 -17.19
N TYR A 303 15.19 2.02 -18.19
CA TYR A 303 14.03 2.32 -19.02
C TYR A 303 13.54 1.09 -19.78
N GLY A 304 14.44 0.32 -20.42
CA GLY A 304 14.09 -0.92 -21.11
C GLY A 304 13.57 -2.03 -20.19
N HIS A 305 13.92 -2.01 -18.90
CA HIS A 305 13.35 -2.93 -17.93
C HIS A 305 11.95 -2.50 -17.46
N LEU A 306 11.71 -1.20 -17.34
CA LEU A 306 10.51 -0.63 -16.73
C LEU A 306 9.42 -0.28 -17.75
N CYS A 307 9.78 0.40 -18.83
CA CYS A 307 8.84 0.90 -19.84
C CYS A 307 8.66 -0.11 -20.99
N PRO A 308 7.43 -0.32 -21.49
CA PRO A 308 6.14 0.13 -20.94
C PRO A 308 5.59 -0.83 -19.86
N ARG A 309 6.28 -1.95 -19.58
CA ARG A 309 5.78 -3.05 -18.74
C ARG A 309 5.19 -2.60 -17.41
N HIS A 310 5.83 -1.66 -16.72
CA HIS A 310 5.41 -1.19 -15.40
C HIS A 310 4.04 -0.50 -15.43
N LEU A 311 3.61 0.02 -16.59
CA LEU A 311 2.30 0.65 -16.75
C LEU A 311 1.14 -0.35 -16.72
N TRP A 312 1.41 -1.64 -16.95
CA TRP A 312 0.42 -2.71 -16.89
C TRP A 312 0.69 -3.74 -15.78
N ASN A 313 1.96 -3.98 -15.43
CA ASN A 313 2.35 -4.94 -14.38
C ASN A 313 3.17 -4.27 -13.26
N PRO A 314 2.54 -3.43 -12.42
CA PRO A 314 3.26 -2.58 -11.48
C PRO A 314 3.60 -3.23 -10.14
N TYR A 315 3.05 -4.41 -9.84
CA TYR A 315 3.18 -5.06 -8.53
C TYR A 315 4.57 -5.68 -8.25
N ALA A 316 5.54 -5.52 -9.15
CA ALA A 316 6.92 -5.92 -8.91
C ALA A 316 7.60 -4.94 -7.94
N SER A 317 7.86 -5.40 -6.71
CA SER A 317 8.40 -4.61 -5.59
C SER A 317 9.57 -3.67 -5.98
N HIS A 318 10.62 -4.21 -6.60
CA HIS A 318 11.79 -3.40 -6.97
C HIS A 318 11.50 -2.43 -8.13
N SER A 319 10.70 -2.83 -9.12
CA SER A 319 10.28 -1.94 -10.22
C SER A 319 9.42 -0.78 -9.71
N ASN A 320 8.55 -1.04 -8.72
CA ASN A 320 7.64 -0.09 -8.11
C ASN A 320 8.34 1.01 -7.29
N ARG A 321 9.66 0.91 -7.09
CA ARG A 321 10.53 1.98 -6.58
C ARG A 321 11.61 2.42 -7.58
N ALA A 322 11.82 1.73 -8.70
CA ALA A 322 12.89 2.08 -9.62
C ALA A 322 12.51 3.24 -10.56
N TRP A 323 11.22 3.37 -10.90
CA TRP A 323 10.72 4.36 -11.86
C TRP A 323 11.00 5.81 -11.45
N HIS A 324 10.89 6.16 -10.16
CA HIS A 324 11.19 7.52 -9.72
C HIS A 324 12.70 7.81 -9.70
N PHE A 325 13.54 6.78 -9.55
CA PHE A 325 14.99 6.96 -9.66
C PHE A 325 15.41 7.19 -11.11
N LEU A 326 14.76 6.49 -12.05
CA LEU A 326 14.88 6.80 -13.47
C LEU A 326 14.39 8.23 -13.79
N GLY A 327 13.32 8.67 -13.13
CA GLY A 327 12.84 10.05 -13.20
C GLY A 327 13.90 11.08 -12.76
N GLU A 328 14.64 10.81 -11.68
CA GLU A 328 15.76 11.67 -11.24
C GLU A 328 16.87 11.73 -12.30
N VAL A 329 17.19 10.62 -12.97
CA VAL A 329 18.15 10.59 -14.09
C VAL A 329 17.63 11.45 -15.25
N GLY A 330 16.36 11.28 -15.62
CA GLY A 330 15.73 12.06 -16.69
C GLY A 330 15.76 13.57 -16.44
N ILE A 331 15.47 14.00 -15.21
CA ILE A 331 15.53 15.42 -14.83
C ILE A 331 16.97 15.93 -14.85
N ALA A 332 17.93 15.17 -14.31
CA ALA A 332 19.32 15.62 -14.24
C ALA A 332 19.93 15.82 -15.63
N PHE A 333 19.62 14.96 -16.59
CA PHE A 333 20.23 14.95 -17.92
C PHE A 333 19.29 15.41 -19.06
N GLN A 334 18.19 16.08 -18.74
CA GLN A 334 17.25 16.61 -19.71
C GLN A 334 17.97 17.48 -20.75
N GLY A 335 17.72 17.22 -22.04
CA GLY A 335 18.37 17.94 -23.15
C GLY A 335 19.88 17.67 -23.31
N GLU A 336 20.48 16.84 -22.46
CA GLU A 336 21.92 16.50 -22.50
C GLU A 336 22.16 15.04 -22.88
N VAL A 337 21.22 14.16 -22.56
CA VAL A 337 21.28 12.72 -22.89
C VAL A 337 20.05 12.33 -23.70
N GLU A 338 20.26 11.72 -24.86
CA GLU A 338 19.19 11.16 -25.68
C GLU A 338 18.34 10.17 -24.85
N GLY A 339 17.02 10.39 -24.82
CA GLY A 339 16.07 9.58 -24.05
C GLY A 339 15.73 10.12 -22.65
N ALA A 340 16.49 11.07 -22.11
CA ALA A 340 16.23 11.62 -20.76
C ALA A 340 14.82 12.22 -20.61
N ASP A 341 14.34 12.90 -21.65
CA ASP A 341 12.98 13.45 -21.73
C ASP A 341 11.91 12.37 -21.63
N ASP A 342 12.13 11.21 -22.27
CA ASP A 342 11.21 10.06 -22.22
C ASP A 342 11.23 9.40 -20.85
N TRP A 343 12.39 9.35 -20.19
CA TRP A 343 12.52 8.80 -18.84
C TRP A 343 11.74 9.63 -17.81
N ALA A 344 11.88 10.97 -17.87
CA ALA A 344 11.11 11.88 -17.03
C ALA A 344 9.61 11.80 -17.35
N TRP A 345 9.24 11.79 -18.63
CA TRP A 345 7.84 11.67 -19.07
C TRP A 345 7.21 10.34 -18.62
N PHE A 346 7.95 9.24 -18.69
CA PHE A 346 7.53 7.93 -18.21
C PHE A 346 7.32 7.92 -16.69
N ALA A 347 8.26 8.47 -15.91
CA ALA A 347 8.13 8.55 -14.46
C ALA A 347 6.87 9.34 -14.05
N MET A 348 6.56 10.44 -14.73
CA MET A 348 5.33 11.19 -14.47
C MET A 348 4.08 10.41 -14.88
N ASN A 349 4.10 9.66 -15.98
CA ASN A 349 2.97 8.79 -16.36
C ASN A 349 2.73 7.68 -15.34
N VAL A 350 3.80 7.12 -14.74
CA VAL A 350 3.67 6.18 -13.63
C VAL A 350 3.01 6.87 -12.44
N PHE A 351 3.45 8.07 -12.04
CA PHE A 351 2.85 8.81 -10.92
C PHE A 351 1.36 9.10 -11.12
N TYR A 352 0.96 9.63 -12.29
CA TYR A 352 -0.44 9.97 -12.53
C TYR A 352 -1.32 8.73 -12.68
N ASN A 353 -0.88 7.73 -13.46
CA ASN A 353 -1.77 6.68 -13.93
C ASN A 353 -1.74 5.36 -13.13
N VAL A 354 -0.68 5.13 -12.35
CA VAL A 354 -0.41 3.80 -11.79
C VAL A 354 -0.06 3.85 -10.31
N TYR A 355 0.81 4.77 -9.89
CA TYR A 355 1.34 4.78 -8.54
C TYR A 355 0.46 5.57 -7.56
N PRO A 356 0.31 5.13 -6.30
CA PRO A 356 0.78 3.87 -5.74
C PRO A 356 -0.18 2.71 -5.98
N VAL A 357 0.35 1.49 -5.97
CA VAL A 357 -0.40 0.26 -6.33
C VAL A 357 -0.84 -0.59 -5.15
N TRP A 358 -0.21 -0.45 -3.99
CA TRP A 358 -0.53 -1.20 -2.77
C TRP A 358 -1.47 -0.44 -1.84
N SER A 359 -2.27 0.46 -2.40
CA SER A 359 -2.97 1.50 -1.66
C SER A 359 -4.41 1.69 -2.11
N ASP A 360 -5.15 2.48 -1.35
CA ASP A 360 -6.46 3.01 -1.68
C ASP A 360 -6.51 4.54 -1.50
N SER A 361 -7.61 5.17 -1.90
CA SER A 361 -7.82 6.61 -1.72
C SER A 361 -8.19 7.03 -0.29
N ASP A 362 -8.33 6.07 0.64
CA ASP A 362 -8.55 6.32 2.06
C ASP A 362 -7.23 6.51 2.83
N GLY A 363 -6.09 6.20 2.20
CA GLY A 363 -4.73 6.31 2.73
C GLY A 363 -4.11 4.97 3.16
N GLY A 364 -4.82 3.84 2.97
CA GLY A 364 -4.42 2.53 3.45
C GLY A 364 -3.26 1.93 2.67
N TRP A 365 -2.55 0.98 3.29
CA TRP A 365 -1.45 0.25 2.66
C TRP A 365 -1.55 -1.26 2.89
N HIS A 366 -1.60 -2.03 1.80
CA HIS A 366 -1.77 -3.49 1.81
C HIS A 366 -0.58 -4.24 2.42
N GLU A 367 0.65 -3.85 2.08
CA GLU A 367 1.86 -4.61 2.48
C GLU A 367 2.26 -4.45 3.96
N GLY A 368 1.46 -3.75 4.76
CA GLY A 368 1.71 -3.51 6.18
C GLY A 368 2.66 -2.34 6.47
N SER A 369 2.68 -1.93 7.74
CA SER A 369 3.35 -0.70 8.19
C SER A 369 4.87 -0.66 7.97
N SER A 370 5.55 -1.81 7.93
CA SER A 370 6.99 -1.87 7.67
C SER A 370 7.32 -1.54 6.21
N TYR A 371 6.59 -2.14 5.27
CA TYR A 371 6.76 -1.89 3.85
C TYR A 371 6.21 -0.53 3.44
N TRP A 372 5.10 -0.08 4.05
CA TRP A 372 4.63 1.31 3.94
C TRP A 372 5.76 2.29 4.26
N SER A 373 6.36 2.16 5.46
CA SER A 373 7.46 3.04 5.88
C SER A 373 8.65 2.99 4.90
N SER A 374 9.05 1.79 4.47
CA SER A 374 10.17 1.59 3.53
C SER A 374 9.93 2.22 2.15
N TYR A 375 8.74 2.04 1.58
CA TYR A 375 8.40 2.54 0.24
C TYR A 375 8.19 4.04 0.26
N ILE A 376 7.35 4.52 1.17
CA ILE A 376 6.94 5.91 1.21
C ILE A 376 8.12 6.80 1.61
N SER A 377 9.03 6.34 2.48
CA SER A 377 10.27 7.10 2.78
C SER A 377 11.09 7.41 1.53
N ARG A 378 11.21 6.47 0.58
CA ARG A 378 11.92 6.69 -0.68
C ARG A 378 11.11 7.56 -1.65
N PHE A 379 9.80 7.34 -1.71
CA PHE A 379 8.91 8.17 -2.51
C PHE A 379 8.92 9.64 -2.08
N THR A 380 9.09 9.95 -0.79
CA THR A 380 9.11 11.36 -0.32
C THR A 380 10.21 12.20 -1.00
N TRP A 381 11.31 11.59 -1.43
CA TRP A 381 12.34 12.27 -2.22
C TRP A 381 11.81 12.66 -3.60
N TRP A 382 11.10 11.74 -4.24
CA TRP A 382 10.44 12.02 -5.51
C TRP A 382 9.34 13.07 -5.35
N ALA A 383 8.60 13.07 -4.24
CA ALA A 383 7.61 14.12 -3.95
C ALA A 383 8.28 15.51 -3.86
N ASP A 384 9.40 15.63 -3.15
CA ASP A 384 10.19 16.87 -3.10
C ASP A 384 10.64 17.30 -4.51
N ILE A 385 11.19 16.36 -5.28
CA ILE A 385 11.72 16.62 -6.62
C ILE A 385 10.59 16.98 -7.60
N MET A 386 9.44 16.31 -7.55
CA MET A 386 8.29 16.63 -8.39
C MET A 386 7.77 18.04 -8.12
N LYS A 387 7.67 18.42 -6.83
CA LYS A 387 7.24 19.75 -6.45
C LYS A 387 8.21 20.80 -7.00
N THR A 388 9.52 20.58 -6.82
CA THR A 388 10.56 21.52 -7.26
C THR A 388 10.70 21.59 -8.79
N ALA A 389 10.77 20.45 -9.47
CA ALA A 389 11.08 20.38 -10.91
C ALA A 389 9.85 20.61 -11.80
N PHE A 390 8.68 20.11 -11.38
CA PHE A 390 7.47 20.12 -12.21
C PHE A 390 6.33 20.99 -11.66
N ASN A 391 6.46 21.53 -10.45
CA ASN A 391 5.35 22.16 -9.72
C ASN A 391 4.13 21.21 -9.64
N VAL A 392 4.38 19.94 -9.33
CA VAL A 392 3.34 18.92 -9.10
C VAL A 392 3.41 18.51 -7.65
N ASP A 393 2.32 18.68 -6.91
CA ASP A 393 2.23 18.25 -5.52
C ASP A 393 1.75 16.80 -5.42
N ALA A 394 2.49 15.96 -4.70
CA ALA A 394 2.06 14.59 -4.46
C ALA A 394 0.76 14.54 -3.62
N TYR A 395 0.59 15.49 -2.71
CA TYR A 395 -0.49 15.50 -1.72
C TYR A 395 -1.84 15.96 -2.29
N ASP A 396 -1.87 16.47 -3.52
CA ASP A 396 -3.12 16.71 -4.26
C ASP A 396 -3.79 15.38 -4.68
N LYS A 397 -3.04 14.27 -4.70
CA LYS A 397 -3.59 12.95 -5.02
C LYS A 397 -4.26 12.33 -3.79
N PRO A 398 -5.49 11.77 -3.92
CA PRO A 398 -6.29 11.28 -2.79
C PRO A 398 -5.56 10.38 -1.78
N PHE A 399 -4.79 9.40 -2.24
CA PHE A 399 -4.00 8.54 -1.34
C PHE A 399 -3.03 9.35 -0.47
N PHE A 400 -2.19 10.19 -1.08
CA PHE A 400 -1.17 10.94 -0.35
C PHE A 400 -1.78 11.99 0.58
N SER A 401 -2.91 12.59 0.22
CA SER A 401 -3.65 13.51 1.10
C SER A 401 -4.12 12.86 2.42
N LYS A 402 -4.25 11.53 2.45
CA LYS A 402 -4.75 10.76 3.62
C LYS A 402 -3.74 9.77 4.19
N ILE A 403 -2.54 9.68 3.62
CA ILE A 403 -1.56 8.61 3.90
C ILE A 403 -1.12 8.53 5.37
N GLY A 404 -1.02 9.67 6.06
CA GLY A 404 -0.62 9.70 7.47
C GLY A 404 -1.70 9.15 8.42
N TYR A 405 -2.94 9.01 7.97
CA TYR A 405 -3.99 8.40 8.79
C TYR A 405 -3.80 6.89 8.97
N TYR A 406 -3.17 6.19 8.02
CA TYR A 406 -2.88 4.77 8.16
C TYR A 406 -2.08 4.42 9.42
N PRO A 407 -0.85 4.95 9.63
CA PRO A 407 -0.09 4.68 10.85
C PRO A 407 -0.73 5.31 12.10
N MET A 408 -1.45 6.43 11.97
CA MET A 408 -2.06 7.11 13.13
C MET A 408 -3.17 6.25 13.76
N TYR A 409 -4.02 5.63 12.94
CA TYR A 409 -5.09 4.75 13.42
C TYR A 409 -4.60 3.33 13.74
N LEU A 410 -3.59 2.84 13.02
CA LEU A 410 -3.00 1.53 13.28
C LEU A 410 -2.13 1.52 14.54
N LEU A 411 -1.29 2.55 14.72
CA LEU A 411 -0.30 2.69 15.80
C LEU A 411 -0.46 4.05 16.51
N PRO A 412 -1.59 4.32 17.19
CA PRO A 412 -1.74 5.50 18.04
C PRO A 412 -0.58 5.61 19.07
N PRO A 413 -0.27 6.81 19.60
CA PRO A 413 0.82 7.00 20.56
C PRO A 413 0.79 5.96 21.69
N GLY A 414 1.96 5.45 22.09
CA GLY A 414 2.08 4.39 23.10
C GLY A 414 1.78 2.96 22.62
N LYS A 415 1.32 2.72 21.38
CA LYS A 415 1.02 1.35 20.91
C LYS A 415 2.28 0.54 20.56
N VAL A 416 2.23 -0.76 20.89
CA VAL A 416 3.17 -1.80 20.44
C VAL A 416 2.46 -2.80 19.51
N GLY A 417 3.13 -3.21 18.43
CA GLY A 417 2.63 -4.16 17.43
C GLY A 417 2.04 -3.47 16.21
N GLY A 418 2.72 -3.60 15.07
CA GLY A 418 2.39 -2.91 13.81
C GLY A 418 1.28 -3.54 12.96
N GLY A 419 0.40 -4.35 13.56
CA GLY A 419 -0.73 -4.99 12.90
C GLY A 419 -0.36 -6.14 11.96
N PHE A 420 -0.95 -6.13 10.76
CA PHE A 420 -0.71 -7.11 9.71
C PHE A 420 0.45 -6.70 8.79
N GLY A 421 1.02 -7.69 8.13
CA GLY A 421 2.08 -7.59 7.14
C GLY A 421 3.46 -8.01 7.66
N ASP A 422 4.40 -8.13 6.73
CA ASP A 422 5.76 -8.52 7.06
C ASP A 422 6.48 -7.51 7.96
N LEU A 423 7.29 -8.04 8.90
CA LEU A 423 8.19 -7.25 9.78
C LEU A 423 7.46 -6.23 10.69
N THR A 424 6.18 -6.44 10.98
CA THR A 424 5.37 -5.51 11.77
C THR A 424 5.31 -5.84 13.27
N ALA A 425 5.55 -7.09 13.65
CA ALA A 425 5.35 -7.57 15.02
C ALA A 425 6.08 -6.76 16.12
N GLN A 426 7.26 -6.22 15.79
CA GLN A 426 8.09 -5.43 16.71
C GLN A 426 7.97 -3.91 16.51
N ARG A 427 7.12 -3.46 15.58
CA ARG A 427 6.94 -2.02 15.34
C ARG A 427 6.16 -1.38 16.49
N THR A 428 6.50 -0.14 16.77
CA THR A 428 5.83 0.74 17.73
C THR A 428 5.36 2.01 17.02
N SER A 429 4.55 2.84 17.67
CA SER A 429 4.23 4.18 17.14
C SER A 429 5.49 4.98 16.83
N GLY A 430 6.52 4.90 17.69
CA GLY A 430 7.84 5.50 17.48
C GLY A 430 8.53 5.08 16.17
N SER A 431 8.22 3.89 15.64
CA SER A 431 8.79 3.40 14.38
C SER A 431 8.34 4.20 13.14
N ASN A 432 7.29 5.01 13.26
CA ASN A 432 6.75 5.82 12.16
C ASN A 432 7.15 7.29 12.23
N VAL A 433 7.70 7.77 13.35
CA VAL A 433 7.91 9.20 13.62
C VAL A 433 8.78 9.87 12.55
N GLY A 434 9.86 9.21 12.12
CA GLY A 434 10.74 9.74 11.07
C GLY A 434 9.99 10.04 9.77
N LEU A 435 9.16 9.09 9.31
CA LEU A 435 8.36 9.29 8.10
C LEU A 435 7.21 10.27 8.33
N MET A 436 6.50 10.17 9.46
CA MET A 436 5.40 11.08 9.79
C MET A 436 5.86 12.53 9.93
N SER A 437 7.09 12.79 10.40
CA SER A 437 7.68 14.13 10.43
C SER A 437 7.78 14.73 9.04
N ILE A 438 8.19 13.91 8.05
CA ILE A 438 8.28 14.32 6.65
C ILE A 438 6.88 14.57 6.07
N LEU A 439 5.96 13.62 6.27
CA LEU A 439 4.60 13.71 5.72
C LEU A 439 3.82 14.90 6.31
N ALA A 440 3.94 15.14 7.61
CA ALA A 440 3.28 16.26 8.28
C ALA A 440 3.74 17.60 7.70
N ALA A 441 5.06 17.79 7.56
CA ALA A 441 5.64 19.02 7.02
C ALA A 441 5.29 19.22 5.53
N GLN A 442 5.43 18.19 4.70
CA GLN A 442 5.14 18.31 3.26
C GLN A 442 3.65 18.52 2.96
N ALA A 443 2.75 17.86 3.72
CA ALA A 443 1.31 17.97 3.52
C ALA A 443 0.66 19.15 4.28
N GLY A 444 1.39 19.79 5.20
CA GLY A 444 0.84 20.79 6.10
C GLY A 444 -0.26 20.26 7.03
N ASN A 445 -0.23 18.96 7.40
CA ASN A 445 -1.34 18.34 8.12
C ASN A 445 -1.17 18.45 9.66
N PRO A 446 -2.08 19.16 10.37
CA PRO A 446 -1.92 19.44 11.80
C PRO A 446 -2.13 18.21 12.69
N TYR A 447 -2.93 17.23 12.25
CA TYR A 447 -3.13 15.99 13.01
C TYR A 447 -1.91 15.08 12.95
N TRP A 448 -1.25 15.04 11.79
CA TRP A 448 -0.02 14.26 11.61
C TRP A 448 1.13 14.88 12.39
N GLN A 449 1.18 16.22 12.44
CA GLN A 449 2.12 16.95 13.29
C GLN A 449 1.89 16.65 14.78
N TRP A 450 0.64 16.65 15.24
CA TRP A 450 0.32 16.24 16.61
C TRP A 450 0.78 14.82 16.92
N TYR A 451 0.58 13.88 15.99
CA TYR A 451 1.03 12.49 16.17
C TYR A 451 2.54 12.41 16.37
N VAL A 452 3.30 13.17 15.57
CA VAL A 452 4.76 13.29 15.68
C VAL A 452 5.15 13.80 17.07
N GLU A 453 4.53 14.88 17.53
CA GLU A 453 4.82 15.48 18.84
C GLU A 453 4.51 14.54 20.01
N GLN A 454 3.35 13.88 20.00
CA GLN A 454 2.98 12.94 21.05
C GLN A 454 3.81 11.66 21.07
N THR A 455 4.52 11.37 19.99
CA THR A 455 5.33 10.15 19.86
C THR A 455 6.83 10.42 19.99
N GLY A 456 7.21 11.54 20.62
CA GLY A 456 8.61 11.87 20.94
C GLY A 456 9.20 13.03 20.15
N GLY A 457 8.40 13.69 19.29
CA GLY A 457 8.80 14.90 18.58
C GLY A 457 9.33 14.63 17.16
N PRO A 458 9.50 15.71 16.37
CA PRO A 458 9.96 15.60 14.99
C PRO A 458 11.38 15.04 14.91
N VAL A 459 11.58 14.14 13.95
CA VAL A 459 12.89 13.59 13.63
C VAL A 459 13.38 14.22 12.34
N ALA A 460 14.48 14.97 12.44
CA ALA A 460 15.10 15.60 11.27
C ALA A 460 15.56 14.55 10.26
N THR A 461 15.27 14.78 8.98
CA THR A 461 15.94 14.04 7.90
C THR A 461 17.41 14.46 7.90
N PRO A 462 18.39 13.56 7.78
CA PRO A 462 19.80 13.94 7.74
C PRO A 462 20.22 14.50 6.37
N GLY A 463 21.36 15.18 6.34
CA GLY A 463 22.01 15.60 5.09
C GLY A 463 21.27 16.71 4.35
N TYR A 464 21.59 16.87 3.06
CA TYR A 464 21.07 17.99 2.25
C TYR A 464 19.56 17.96 2.06
N VAL A 465 18.95 16.76 1.98
CA VAL A 465 17.48 16.62 1.95
C VAL A 465 16.87 17.16 3.25
N GLY A 466 17.51 16.89 4.38
CA GLY A 466 17.17 17.48 5.67
C GLY A 466 17.19 18.99 5.68
N PHE A 467 18.30 19.57 5.19
CA PHE A 467 18.45 21.02 5.09
C PHE A 467 17.34 21.65 4.23
N VAL A 468 17.05 21.09 3.05
CA VAL A 468 15.97 21.58 2.18
C VAL A 468 14.61 21.49 2.87
N ARG A 469 14.33 20.40 3.57
CA ARG A 469 13.07 20.23 4.32
C ARG A 469 12.98 21.13 5.55
N GLY A 470 14.10 21.52 6.15
CA GLY A 470 14.14 22.49 7.24
C GLY A 470 13.62 23.88 6.84
N ALA A 471 13.65 24.20 5.54
CA ALA A 471 13.08 25.43 5.00
C ALA A 471 11.56 25.39 4.80
N LEU A 472 10.91 24.23 5.02
CA LEU A 472 9.46 24.13 4.92
C LEU A 472 8.77 24.86 6.08
N PRO A 473 7.57 25.42 5.87
CA PRO A 473 6.80 26.04 6.95
C PRO A 473 6.56 25.09 8.12
N LYS A 474 6.64 25.61 9.34
CA LYS A 474 6.27 24.87 10.54
C LYS A 474 4.77 24.62 10.54
N VAL A 475 4.37 23.42 10.94
CA VAL A 475 2.97 23.02 11.07
C VAL A 475 2.60 23.10 12.55
N GLU A 476 1.44 23.68 12.86
CA GLU A 476 0.91 23.69 14.23
C GLU A 476 0.16 22.39 14.51
N ALA A 477 0.48 21.71 15.62
CA ALA A 477 -0.13 20.47 16.00
C ALA A 477 -1.60 20.64 16.46
N LYS A 478 -2.49 19.77 15.98
CA LYS A 478 -3.88 19.66 16.44
C LYS A 478 -4.20 18.24 16.92
N PRO A 479 -4.64 18.03 18.17
CA PRO A 479 -5.09 16.73 18.65
C PRO A 479 -6.31 16.19 17.86
N PRO A 480 -6.38 14.88 17.54
CA PRO A 480 -7.44 14.27 16.72
C PRO A 480 -8.73 14.03 17.50
N THR A 481 -9.10 14.93 18.41
CA THR A 481 -10.28 14.80 19.28
C THR A 481 -11.61 15.01 18.54
N ASP A 482 -11.56 15.66 17.38
CA ASP A 482 -12.69 15.87 16.48
C ASP A 482 -12.76 14.85 15.33
N LEU A 483 -11.81 13.90 15.29
CA LEU A 483 -11.85 12.78 14.34
C LEU A 483 -12.57 11.58 14.97
N PRO A 484 -13.28 10.74 14.17
CA PRO A 484 -13.73 9.45 14.64
C PRO A 484 -12.55 8.64 15.18
N SER A 485 -12.73 7.94 16.30
CA SER A 485 -11.66 7.13 16.90
C SER A 485 -11.30 5.92 16.04
N SER A 486 -12.16 5.55 15.09
CA SER A 486 -12.02 4.35 14.27
C SER A 486 -12.08 4.69 12.80
N ARG A 487 -11.39 3.90 11.97
CA ARG A 487 -11.28 4.15 10.53
C ARG A 487 -11.20 2.85 9.74
N CYS A 488 -11.83 2.87 8.58
CA CYS A 488 -11.75 1.84 7.57
C CYS A 488 -10.97 2.37 6.34
N PHE A 489 -10.14 1.51 5.78
CA PHE A 489 -9.42 1.70 4.52
C PHE A 489 -9.99 0.67 3.54
N HIS A 490 -11.01 1.06 2.76
CA HIS A 490 -11.89 0.11 2.08
C HIS A 490 -11.18 -0.64 0.97
N GLY A 491 -10.38 0.06 0.16
CA GLY A 491 -9.70 -0.55 -0.98
C GLY A 491 -8.59 -1.52 -0.57
N THR A 492 -7.94 -1.29 0.56
CA THR A 492 -6.98 -2.23 1.16
C THR A 492 -7.63 -3.23 2.11
N GLY A 493 -8.89 -3.02 2.48
CA GLY A 493 -9.70 -3.89 3.32
C GLY A 493 -9.16 -4.05 4.73
N GLN A 494 -8.81 -2.94 5.36
CA GLN A 494 -8.33 -2.89 6.75
C GLN A 494 -9.18 -1.93 7.57
N ALA A 495 -9.52 -2.31 8.81
CA ALA A 495 -10.21 -1.43 9.75
C ALA A 495 -9.52 -1.46 11.12
N TYR A 496 -9.42 -0.28 11.72
CA TYR A 496 -8.88 -0.10 13.07
C TYR A 496 -9.94 0.53 13.94
N LEU A 497 -10.47 -0.26 14.87
CA LEU A 497 -11.50 0.13 15.81
C LEU A 497 -10.80 0.53 17.11
N ASN A 498 -10.69 1.82 17.41
CA ASN A 498 -10.07 2.32 18.64
C ASN A 498 -11.13 2.92 19.56
N SER A 499 -10.93 2.75 20.86
CA SER A 499 -11.63 3.53 21.88
C SER A 499 -10.94 4.87 22.17
N ASN A 500 -9.63 4.97 21.91
CA ASN A 500 -8.84 6.18 22.17
C ASN A 500 -7.69 6.30 21.15
N LEU A 501 -7.58 7.44 20.48
CA LEU A 501 -6.47 7.77 19.57
C LEU A 501 -5.34 8.56 20.25
N LEU A 502 -5.59 9.13 21.43
CA LEU A 502 -4.64 9.99 22.13
C LEU A 502 -3.49 9.20 22.76
N ASP A 503 -3.81 8.07 23.38
CA ASP A 503 -2.83 7.18 24.01
C ASP A 503 -3.37 5.74 24.05
N ALA A 504 -2.69 4.82 23.36
CA ALA A 504 -3.04 3.41 23.33
C ALA A 504 -2.91 2.73 24.70
N ARG A 505 -2.11 3.29 25.63
CA ARG A 505 -2.01 2.82 27.01
C ARG A 505 -3.30 3.04 27.79
N GLN A 506 -4.20 3.90 27.30
CA GLN A 506 -5.50 4.21 27.88
C GLN A 506 -6.66 3.70 27.01
N GLY A 507 -6.39 2.85 26.03
CA GLY A 507 -7.39 2.42 25.05
C GLY A 507 -7.31 0.93 24.73
N VAL A 508 -8.42 0.45 24.18
CA VAL A 508 -8.58 -0.85 23.53
C VAL A 508 -8.66 -0.62 22.02
N GLN A 509 -7.99 -1.50 21.26
CA GLN A 509 -8.04 -1.51 19.81
C GLN A 509 -8.30 -2.91 19.27
N VAL A 510 -9.23 -3.00 18.31
CA VAL A 510 -9.37 -4.16 17.42
C VAL A 510 -8.83 -3.79 16.03
N THR A 511 -7.92 -4.61 15.51
CA THR A 511 -7.43 -4.51 14.12
C THR A 511 -8.09 -5.62 13.31
N PHE A 512 -8.66 -5.29 12.14
CA PHE A 512 -9.36 -6.25 11.28
C PHE A 512 -8.88 -6.15 9.83
N LYS A 513 -8.79 -7.28 9.12
CA LYS A 513 -8.44 -7.34 7.70
C LYS A 513 -9.40 -8.25 6.94
N SER A 514 -9.98 -7.75 5.85
CA SER A 514 -10.62 -8.54 4.80
C SER A 514 -10.43 -7.82 3.46
N SER A 515 -9.45 -8.25 2.67
CA SER A 515 -8.78 -7.42 1.66
C SER A 515 -9.09 -7.83 0.22
N PRO A 516 -9.46 -6.86 -0.66
CA PRO A 516 -9.58 -7.10 -2.10
C PRO A 516 -8.26 -7.49 -2.79
N PHE A 517 -7.11 -7.14 -2.19
CA PHE A 517 -5.79 -7.57 -2.65
C PHE A 517 -5.52 -9.06 -2.36
N GLY A 518 -6.37 -9.68 -1.54
CA GLY A 518 -6.21 -11.03 -1.04
C GLY A 518 -5.06 -11.17 -0.06
N THR A 519 -4.25 -12.21 -0.25
CA THR A 519 -3.11 -12.57 0.60
C THR A 519 -1.78 -12.38 -0.12
N GLN A 520 -1.73 -11.63 -1.22
CA GLN A 520 -0.51 -11.50 -2.03
C GLN A 520 0.58 -10.63 -1.37
N SER A 521 1.83 -10.87 -1.78
CA SER A 521 2.99 -10.07 -1.36
C SER A 521 3.15 -10.06 0.16
N HIS A 522 3.48 -8.92 0.74
CA HIS A 522 3.77 -8.76 2.17
C HIS A 522 2.53 -8.59 3.07
N GLY A 523 1.33 -8.41 2.50
CA GLY A 523 0.05 -8.34 3.21
C GLY A 523 -0.70 -9.69 3.22
N TYR A 524 -0.01 -10.75 3.64
CA TYR A 524 -0.41 -12.13 3.37
C TYR A 524 -1.41 -12.74 4.36
N GLU A 525 -1.74 -12.04 5.44
CA GLU A 525 -2.67 -12.57 6.43
C GLU A 525 -4.04 -12.83 5.82
N SER A 526 -4.65 -13.94 6.25
CA SER A 526 -5.99 -14.35 5.84
C SER A 526 -7.02 -13.24 6.03
N ASN A 527 -8.03 -13.23 5.17
CA ASN A 527 -9.16 -12.31 5.28
C ASN A 527 -10.08 -12.72 6.42
N ASN A 528 -10.79 -11.75 6.99
CA ASN A 528 -11.53 -11.85 8.25
C ASN A 528 -10.66 -12.10 9.49
N SER A 529 -9.34 -11.99 9.41
CA SER A 529 -8.48 -12.04 10.59
C SER A 529 -8.62 -10.78 11.44
N PHE A 530 -8.53 -10.93 12.77
CA PHE A 530 -8.54 -9.82 13.72
C PHE A 530 -7.42 -9.92 14.77
N LEU A 531 -7.05 -8.80 15.38
CA LEU A 531 -6.10 -8.71 16.49
C LEU A 531 -6.71 -7.86 17.61
N LEU A 532 -6.29 -8.08 18.86
CA LEU A 532 -6.72 -7.30 20.02
C LEU A 532 -5.51 -6.77 20.79
N SER A 533 -5.47 -5.46 20.99
CA SER A 533 -4.55 -4.79 21.92
C SER A 533 -5.36 -3.99 22.93
N ALA A 534 -4.91 -3.96 24.17
CA ALA A 534 -5.56 -3.21 25.23
C ALA A 534 -4.52 -2.63 26.19
N TYR A 535 -4.70 -1.37 26.55
CA TYR A 535 -3.90 -0.68 27.55
C TYR A 535 -2.39 -0.73 27.26
N GLY A 536 -2.01 -0.61 25.99
CA GLY A 536 -0.62 -0.67 25.51
C GLY A 536 -0.09 -2.09 25.26
N GLU A 537 -0.84 -3.12 25.65
CA GLU A 537 -0.41 -4.52 25.61
C GLU A 537 -1.07 -5.30 24.47
N ARG A 538 -0.35 -6.30 23.96
CA ARG A 538 -0.82 -7.21 22.91
C ARG A 538 -1.49 -8.43 23.54
N LEU A 539 -2.79 -8.61 23.34
CA LEU A 539 -3.58 -9.72 23.90
C LEU A 539 -3.78 -10.83 22.88
N LEU A 540 -4.45 -10.52 21.76
CA LEU A 540 -4.65 -11.44 20.64
C LEU A 540 -3.83 -10.98 19.43
N ILE A 541 -2.96 -11.85 18.93
CA ILE A 541 -1.89 -11.49 17.98
C ILE A 541 -1.96 -12.30 16.69
N ARG A 542 -1.23 -11.84 15.67
CA ARG A 542 -0.73 -12.69 14.58
C ARG A 542 0.59 -13.31 15.02
N THR A 543 0.91 -14.50 14.53
CA THR A 543 2.03 -15.27 15.06
C THR A 543 3.15 -15.54 14.06
N GLY A 544 4.32 -15.88 14.61
CA GLY A 544 5.52 -16.17 13.84
C GLY A 544 6.33 -14.92 13.47
N ARG A 545 7.61 -15.14 13.20
CA ARG A 545 8.58 -14.10 12.84
C ARG A 545 9.29 -14.47 11.56
N ARG A 546 9.28 -13.55 10.58
CA ARG A 546 10.01 -13.74 9.33
C ARG A 546 11.50 -13.84 9.61
N ASP A 547 12.07 -15.00 9.31
CA ASP A 547 13.50 -15.30 9.39
C ASP A 547 14.22 -14.91 8.11
N THR A 548 13.67 -15.30 6.97
CA THR A 548 14.13 -15.04 5.61
C THR A 548 12.92 -15.11 4.70
N TYR A 549 12.81 -14.19 3.75
CA TYR A 549 11.68 -14.19 2.84
C TYR A 549 11.62 -15.51 2.05
N GLY A 550 10.46 -16.18 2.14
CA GLY A 550 10.18 -17.44 1.45
C GLY A 550 10.84 -18.67 2.09
N SER A 551 11.26 -18.60 3.36
CA SER A 551 11.63 -19.80 4.13
C SER A 551 10.44 -20.73 4.34
N GLU A 552 10.70 -21.97 4.78
CA GLU A 552 9.61 -22.90 5.11
C GLU A 552 8.68 -22.38 6.20
N HIS A 553 9.20 -21.78 7.28
CA HIS A 553 8.36 -21.17 8.32
C HIS A 553 7.51 -20.02 7.75
N HIS A 554 8.10 -19.18 6.90
CA HIS A 554 7.35 -18.09 6.28
C HIS A 554 6.20 -18.61 5.42
N VAL A 555 6.47 -19.59 4.55
CA VAL A 555 5.48 -20.12 3.60
C VAL A 555 4.45 -21.03 4.24
N LYS A 556 4.87 -21.94 5.13
CA LYS A 556 4.03 -23.03 5.66
C LYS A 556 3.38 -22.70 7.02
N TRP A 557 3.86 -21.66 7.71
CA TRP A 557 3.21 -21.12 8.91
C TRP A 557 2.63 -19.74 8.65
N MET A 558 3.48 -18.73 8.45
CA MET A 558 3.05 -17.32 8.48
C MET A 558 2.07 -16.94 7.36
N TRP A 559 2.19 -17.52 6.17
CA TRP A 559 1.24 -17.28 5.06
C TRP A 559 -0.08 -18.03 5.19
N THR A 560 -0.28 -18.78 6.28
CA THR A 560 -1.44 -19.65 6.44
C THR A 560 -2.41 -19.09 7.49
N THR A 561 -3.67 -19.49 7.36
CA THR A 561 -4.76 -19.12 8.29
C THR A 561 -4.50 -19.55 9.73
N ARG A 562 -3.71 -20.63 9.94
CA ARG A 562 -3.34 -21.13 11.27
C ARG A 562 -2.42 -20.20 12.06
N SER A 563 -1.93 -19.11 11.45
CA SER A 563 -1.05 -18.13 12.11
C SER A 563 -1.77 -16.88 12.63
N VAL A 564 -3.09 -16.79 12.42
CA VAL A 564 -3.92 -15.61 12.68
C VAL A 564 -5.25 -16.01 13.33
N ASN A 565 -5.89 -15.07 14.04
CA ASN A 565 -7.15 -15.32 14.74
C ASN A 565 -8.31 -15.45 13.74
N ASP A 566 -8.59 -16.68 13.31
CA ASP A 566 -9.42 -16.99 12.15
C ASP A 566 -9.94 -18.43 12.20
N VAL A 567 -10.64 -18.90 11.15
CA VAL A 567 -11.23 -20.25 11.09
C VAL A 567 -10.58 -21.08 9.99
N THR A 568 -10.21 -22.34 10.27
CA THR A 568 -9.93 -23.36 9.25
C THR A 568 -11.10 -24.32 9.10
N VAL A 569 -11.25 -24.88 7.89
CA VAL A 569 -12.37 -25.76 7.51
C VAL A 569 -11.80 -27.09 7.05
N ASP A 570 -12.12 -28.18 7.75
CA ASP A 570 -11.50 -29.50 7.57
C ASP A 570 -9.95 -29.43 7.59
N GLY A 571 -9.35 -28.58 8.44
CA GLY A 571 -7.90 -28.36 8.48
C GLY A 571 -7.34 -27.45 7.37
N ILE A 572 -8.19 -26.98 6.45
CA ILE A 572 -7.79 -26.17 5.29
C ILE A 572 -8.03 -24.69 5.58
N GLY A 573 -7.00 -23.88 5.37
CA GLY A 573 -7.07 -22.43 5.43
C GLY A 573 -7.31 -21.78 4.07
N GLN A 574 -7.35 -20.45 4.05
CA GLN A 574 -7.34 -19.65 2.83
C GLN A 574 -6.05 -19.87 2.06
N LYS A 575 -6.11 -19.67 0.74
CA LYS A 575 -4.92 -19.79 -0.12
C LYS A 575 -3.91 -18.69 0.23
N GLY A 576 -2.75 -19.10 0.77
CA GLY A 576 -1.67 -18.19 1.15
C GLY A 576 -0.95 -17.57 -0.05
N HIS A 577 -0.40 -16.36 0.14
CA HIS A 577 0.39 -15.64 -0.85
C HIS A 577 -0.26 -15.55 -2.25
N SER A 578 -1.56 -15.19 -2.29
CA SER A 578 -2.35 -15.21 -3.51
C SER A 578 -3.31 -14.03 -3.63
N SER A 579 -3.29 -13.39 -4.80
CA SER A 579 -4.24 -12.34 -5.18
C SER A 579 -5.64 -12.87 -5.49
N ALA A 580 -5.79 -14.20 -5.66
CA ALA A 580 -7.09 -14.83 -5.86
C ALA A 580 -7.83 -15.08 -4.53
N ALA A 581 -7.12 -15.07 -3.39
CA ALA A 581 -7.71 -15.28 -2.07
C ALA A 581 -8.34 -13.99 -1.55
N GLN A 582 -9.34 -13.45 -2.25
CA GLN A 582 -9.88 -12.12 -1.97
C GLN A 582 -10.90 -12.16 -0.82
N GLY A 583 -10.88 -11.11 0.00
CA GLY A 583 -11.94 -10.74 0.92
C GLY A 583 -12.40 -9.31 0.64
N ARG A 584 -13.32 -8.81 1.47
CA ARG A 584 -13.73 -7.40 1.46
C ARG A 584 -14.37 -7.02 2.78
N ILE A 585 -14.30 -5.74 3.12
CA ILE A 585 -15.16 -5.14 4.13
C ILE A 585 -16.50 -4.83 3.46
N VAL A 586 -17.58 -5.39 4.01
CA VAL A 586 -18.96 -5.27 3.50
C VAL A 586 -19.63 -4.01 4.06
N ASP A 587 -19.50 -3.78 5.36
CA ASP A 587 -20.00 -2.58 6.02
C ASP A 587 -19.06 -2.17 7.17
N PHE A 588 -19.04 -0.89 7.46
CA PHE A 588 -18.27 -0.29 8.54
C PHE A 588 -19.03 0.89 9.14
N ARG A 589 -19.15 0.90 10.47
CA ARG A 589 -19.72 2.00 11.25
C ARG A 589 -18.78 2.35 12.38
N ALA A 590 -18.41 3.62 12.47
CA ALA A 590 -17.65 4.17 13.57
C ALA A 590 -18.54 5.13 14.36
N GLY A 591 -18.94 4.72 15.56
CA GLY A 591 -19.83 5.46 16.44
C GLY A 591 -19.11 6.02 17.66
N LYS A 592 -19.85 6.69 18.54
CA LYS A 592 -19.27 7.22 19.80
C LYS A 592 -19.04 6.10 20.81
N ALA A 593 -19.99 5.18 20.94
CA ALA A 593 -19.96 4.06 21.87
C ALA A 593 -19.85 2.70 21.17
N ILE A 594 -20.32 2.58 19.93
CA ILE A 594 -20.34 1.33 19.17
C ILE A 594 -19.58 1.50 17.85
N ASP A 595 -18.60 0.64 17.59
CA ASP A 595 -18.05 0.44 16.25
C ASP A 595 -18.41 -0.97 15.75
N ILE A 596 -18.66 -1.10 14.45
CA ILE A 596 -18.88 -2.39 13.80
C ILE A 596 -18.11 -2.45 12.49
N VAL A 597 -17.42 -3.57 12.25
CA VAL A 597 -16.89 -3.92 10.93
C VAL A 597 -17.38 -5.31 10.54
N VAL A 598 -17.79 -5.46 9.29
CA VAL A 598 -18.25 -6.72 8.71
C VAL A 598 -17.37 -7.06 7.51
N GLY A 599 -16.83 -8.27 7.45
CA GLY A 599 -16.04 -8.75 6.32
C GLY A 599 -16.55 -10.08 5.76
N GLU A 600 -16.36 -10.27 4.45
CA GLU A 600 -16.71 -11.51 3.74
C GLU A 600 -15.47 -12.12 3.09
N ALA A 601 -15.23 -13.41 3.36
CA ALA A 601 -14.02 -14.12 2.95
C ALA A 601 -14.27 -15.54 2.40
N GLY A 602 -15.52 -15.96 2.17
CA GLY A 602 -15.85 -17.32 1.71
C GLY A 602 -15.14 -17.70 0.40
N ALA A 603 -14.98 -16.73 -0.51
CA ALA A 603 -14.27 -16.93 -1.78
C ALA A 603 -12.76 -17.20 -1.63
N ALA A 604 -12.17 -16.86 -0.47
CA ALA A 604 -10.74 -17.07 -0.22
C ALA A 604 -10.38 -18.53 0.13
N TYR A 605 -11.36 -19.36 0.49
CA TYR A 605 -11.18 -20.77 0.80
C TYR A 605 -11.27 -21.61 -0.47
N VAL A 606 -10.10 -21.87 -1.06
CA VAL A 606 -9.96 -22.65 -2.29
C VAL A 606 -9.13 -23.89 -2.02
N GLY A 607 -9.77 -25.05 -2.15
CA GLY A 607 -9.14 -26.37 -2.10
C GLY A 607 -8.81 -26.91 -3.49
N GLU A 608 -8.63 -28.23 -3.57
CA GLU A 608 -8.38 -28.92 -4.83
C GLU A 608 -9.64 -28.90 -5.73
N LYS A 609 -9.43 -28.66 -7.02
CA LYS A 609 -10.50 -28.73 -8.02
C LYS A 609 -10.79 -30.18 -8.35
N THR A 610 -12.04 -30.59 -8.18
CA THR A 610 -12.51 -31.94 -8.52
C THR A 610 -13.62 -31.87 -9.57
N LYS A 611 -14.04 -33.02 -10.13
CA LYS A 611 -15.22 -33.06 -11.02
C LYS A 611 -16.48 -32.56 -10.31
N GLN A 612 -16.58 -32.78 -9.01
CA GLN A 612 -17.72 -32.38 -8.16
C GLN A 612 -17.59 -30.95 -7.63
N ASN A 613 -16.38 -30.38 -7.60
CA ASN A 613 -16.10 -29.01 -7.16
C ASN A 613 -15.16 -28.30 -8.15
N PRO A 614 -15.64 -27.92 -9.35
CA PRO A 614 -14.79 -27.48 -10.46
C PRO A 614 -14.14 -26.10 -10.24
N ASP A 615 -14.72 -25.26 -9.36
CA ASP A 615 -14.12 -23.97 -8.96
C ASP A 615 -13.18 -24.12 -7.75
N GLY A 616 -13.21 -25.27 -7.06
CA GLY A 616 -12.38 -25.56 -5.88
C GLY A 616 -12.82 -24.85 -4.60
N ARG A 617 -13.94 -24.11 -4.58
CA ARG A 617 -14.36 -23.37 -3.38
C ARG A 617 -14.82 -24.32 -2.28
N LEU A 618 -14.43 -24.04 -1.04
CA LEU A 618 -14.87 -24.82 0.14
C LEU A 618 -16.07 -24.18 0.85
N LEU A 619 -16.14 -22.84 0.80
CA LEU A 619 -17.18 -22.05 1.44
C LEU A 619 -17.97 -21.23 0.43
N ASP A 620 -19.28 -21.22 0.61
CA ASP A 620 -20.18 -20.26 -0.05
C ASP A 620 -20.22 -18.94 0.72
N ARG A 621 -20.06 -18.99 2.04
CA ARG A 621 -20.05 -17.84 2.94
C ARG A 621 -19.01 -18.00 4.04
N PHE A 622 -18.29 -16.92 4.32
CA PHE A 622 -17.67 -16.67 5.61
C PHE A 622 -17.77 -15.18 5.91
N THR A 623 -18.84 -14.81 6.60
CA THR A 623 -19.04 -13.46 7.10
C THR A 623 -18.58 -13.39 8.54
N ARG A 624 -17.73 -12.42 8.86
CA ARG A 624 -17.33 -12.09 10.23
C ARG A 624 -17.73 -10.68 10.56
N SER A 625 -18.37 -10.51 11.70
CA SER A 625 -18.69 -9.19 12.27
C SER A 625 -17.93 -9.00 13.57
N ILE A 626 -17.20 -7.90 13.67
CA ILE A 626 -16.61 -7.44 14.93
C ILE A 626 -17.46 -6.28 15.43
N ILE A 627 -18.08 -6.46 16.60
CA ILE A 627 -18.89 -5.46 17.28
C ILE A 627 -18.10 -5.00 18.50
N PHE A 628 -17.66 -3.75 18.50
CA PHE A 628 -16.88 -3.18 19.59
C PHE A 628 -17.70 -2.13 20.34
N VAL A 629 -18.14 -2.48 21.54
CA VAL A 629 -18.79 -1.57 22.48
C VAL A 629 -17.70 -1.00 23.39
N LYS A 630 -17.36 0.26 23.18
CA LYS A 630 -16.15 0.88 23.73
C LYS A 630 -16.24 1.10 25.24
N PRO A 631 -15.13 0.93 25.98
CA PRO A 631 -13.97 0.07 25.65
C PRO A 631 -14.16 -1.40 26.08
N ASP A 632 -15.32 -1.73 26.66
CA ASP A 632 -15.49 -2.87 27.56
C ASP A 632 -15.70 -4.24 26.89
N LEU A 633 -16.20 -4.26 25.65
CA LEU A 633 -16.76 -5.47 25.06
C LEU A 633 -16.51 -5.55 23.56
N VAL A 634 -15.93 -6.67 23.13
CA VAL A 634 -15.83 -7.07 21.73
C VAL A 634 -16.64 -8.35 21.54
N VAL A 635 -17.53 -8.36 20.54
CA VAL A 635 -18.23 -9.57 20.10
C VAL A 635 -17.77 -9.91 18.68
N VAL A 636 -17.29 -11.13 18.48
CA VAL A 636 -16.98 -11.69 17.17
C VAL A 636 -18.12 -12.62 16.78
N PHE A 637 -18.79 -12.29 15.68
CA PHE A 637 -19.92 -13.05 15.17
C PHE A 637 -19.60 -13.58 13.78
N ASP A 638 -19.47 -14.89 13.66
CA ASP A 638 -19.15 -15.57 12.40
C ASP A 638 -20.32 -16.38 11.88
N ARG A 639 -20.54 -16.29 10.56
CA ARG A 639 -21.49 -17.10 9.81
C ARG A 639 -20.75 -17.80 8.68
N LEU A 640 -20.62 -19.12 8.77
CA LEU A 640 -19.97 -19.94 7.77
C LEU A 640 -20.99 -20.86 7.10
N LYS A 641 -20.90 -20.99 5.77
CA LYS A 641 -21.63 -21.98 4.98
C LYS A 641 -20.63 -22.75 4.11
N ALA A 642 -20.41 -24.02 4.45
CA ALA A 642 -19.59 -24.93 3.68
C ALA A 642 -20.42 -25.66 2.62
N ARG A 643 -19.78 -26.03 1.51
CA ARG A 643 -20.42 -26.78 0.41
C ARG A 643 -20.64 -28.27 0.74
N GLN A 644 -20.02 -28.74 1.81
CA GLN A 644 -20.17 -30.09 2.34
C GLN A 644 -20.17 -30.03 3.87
N LYS A 645 -20.57 -31.12 4.53
CA LYS A 645 -20.44 -31.22 5.98
C LYS A 645 -18.96 -31.21 6.36
N SER A 646 -18.54 -30.19 7.08
CA SER A 646 -17.15 -29.94 7.44
C SER A 646 -16.98 -29.74 8.94
N SER A 647 -15.77 -30.01 9.44
CA SER A 647 -15.38 -29.55 10.78
C SER A 647 -14.81 -28.14 10.71
N TYR A 648 -15.01 -27.35 11.77
CA TYR A 648 -14.52 -25.99 11.88
C TYR A 648 -13.57 -25.88 13.07
N GLU A 649 -12.45 -25.20 12.87
CA GLU A 649 -11.43 -24.97 13.89
C GLU A 649 -11.24 -23.47 14.04
N TYR A 650 -11.62 -22.95 15.21
CA TYR A 650 -11.48 -21.54 15.55
C TYR A 650 -10.13 -21.32 16.22
N TRP A 651 -9.29 -20.48 15.62
CA TRP A 651 -7.93 -20.18 16.09
C TRP A 651 -7.88 -18.88 16.88
N LEU A 652 -7.19 -18.93 18.01
CA LEU A 652 -6.82 -17.76 18.82
C LEU A 652 -5.34 -17.85 19.17
N HIS A 653 -4.66 -16.72 19.15
CA HIS A 653 -3.24 -16.64 19.43
C HIS A 653 -2.87 -15.51 20.35
N SER A 654 -1.84 -15.74 21.16
CA SER A 654 -1.36 -14.81 22.17
C SER A 654 0.14 -14.94 22.38
N VAL A 655 0.73 -13.94 23.02
CA VAL A 655 2.14 -14.03 23.45
C VAL A 655 2.30 -15.08 24.56
N ASN A 656 1.34 -15.13 25.49
CA ASN A 656 1.38 -15.98 26.68
C ASN A 656 0.31 -17.06 26.65
N GLN A 657 0.51 -18.14 27.41
CA GLN A 657 -0.41 -19.28 27.45
C GLN A 657 -1.84 -18.87 27.85
N PHE A 658 -2.83 -19.51 27.24
CA PHE A 658 -4.23 -19.33 27.63
C PHE A 658 -4.54 -20.19 28.86
N ALA A 659 -5.16 -19.58 29.88
CA ALA A 659 -5.81 -20.31 30.95
C ALA A 659 -7.19 -20.76 30.46
N VAL A 660 -7.35 -22.05 30.15
CA VAL A 660 -8.57 -22.63 29.57
C VAL A 660 -9.18 -23.60 30.59
N LYS A 661 -10.35 -23.28 31.14
CA LYS A 661 -11.13 -24.27 31.91
C LYS A 661 -12.18 -24.96 31.04
N ASN A 662 -12.90 -24.17 30.25
CA ASN A 662 -13.89 -24.62 29.26
C ASN A 662 -14.25 -23.43 28.35
N GLN A 663 -15.23 -23.59 27.45
CA GLN A 663 -15.63 -22.55 26.49
C GLN A 663 -16.21 -21.27 27.12
N ASP A 664 -16.64 -21.30 28.38
CA ASP A 664 -17.20 -20.14 29.11
C ASP A 664 -16.16 -19.45 30.03
N ASP A 665 -14.94 -19.99 30.12
CA ASP A 665 -13.84 -19.49 30.96
C ASP A 665 -12.48 -19.75 30.29
N ILE A 666 -12.13 -18.84 29.38
CA ILE A 666 -10.83 -18.72 28.72
C ILE A 666 -10.25 -17.36 29.10
N ARG A 667 -9.02 -17.32 29.59
CA ARG A 667 -8.33 -16.07 29.95
C ARG A 667 -6.94 -16.01 29.35
N VAL A 668 -6.55 -14.81 28.92
CA VAL A 668 -5.18 -14.50 28.51
C VAL A 668 -4.73 -13.22 29.18
N GLU A 669 -3.45 -13.17 29.55
CA GLU A 669 -2.83 -12.01 30.18
C GLU A 669 -1.57 -11.61 29.44
N SER A 670 -1.28 -10.30 29.42
CA SER A 670 -0.09 -9.74 28.81
C SER A 670 0.23 -8.42 29.50
N GLY A 671 1.41 -8.32 30.13
CA GLY A 671 1.78 -7.16 30.95
C GLY A 671 0.70 -6.81 31.97
N ASP A 672 0.22 -5.58 31.94
CA ASP A 672 -0.84 -5.02 32.81
C ASP A 672 -2.27 -5.21 32.29
N ALA A 673 -2.44 -5.88 31.15
CA ALA A 673 -3.74 -6.16 30.55
C ALA A 673 -4.10 -7.65 30.65
N ALA A 674 -5.40 -7.91 30.66
CA ALA A 674 -5.98 -9.23 30.51
C ALA A 674 -7.22 -9.16 29.62
N CYS A 675 -7.63 -10.29 29.04
CA CYS A 675 -8.99 -10.43 28.57
C CYS A 675 -9.58 -11.80 28.88
N ASP A 676 -10.88 -11.78 29.19
CA ASP A 676 -11.71 -12.96 29.33
C ASP A 676 -12.42 -13.21 28.01
N ILE A 677 -12.48 -14.47 27.59
CA ILE A 677 -13.04 -14.93 26.33
C ILE A 677 -14.07 -16.01 26.63
N ARG A 678 -15.26 -15.88 26.03
CA ARG A 678 -16.30 -16.91 26.03
C ARG A 678 -16.74 -17.22 24.62
N ILE A 679 -16.72 -18.48 24.23
CA ILE A 679 -17.31 -18.93 22.97
C ILE A 679 -18.69 -19.50 23.31
N LEU A 680 -19.73 -18.68 23.10
CA LEU A 680 -21.11 -18.99 23.50
C LEU A 680 -21.79 -19.95 22.51
N GLU A 681 -21.37 -19.90 21.25
CA GLU A 681 -21.83 -20.77 20.18
C GLU A 681 -20.66 -21.07 19.23
N PRO A 682 -20.55 -22.29 18.69
CA PRO A 682 -21.34 -23.49 19.02
C PRO A 682 -21.00 -24.03 20.43
N ARG A 683 -21.88 -24.86 20.98
CA ARG A 683 -21.63 -25.57 22.24
C ARG A 683 -20.80 -26.84 21.99
N GLU A 684 -20.17 -27.33 23.05
CA GLU A 684 -19.40 -28.57 23.07
C GLU A 684 -18.13 -28.56 22.21
N LEU A 685 -17.40 -27.45 22.21
CA LEU A 685 -16.10 -27.36 21.54
C LEU A 685 -15.03 -28.19 22.24
N THR A 686 -14.15 -28.81 21.45
CA THR A 686 -12.91 -29.46 21.94
C THR A 686 -11.77 -28.46 21.85
N PHE A 687 -10.97 -28.33 22.90
CA PHE A 687 -9.86 -27.38 22.97
C PHE A 687 -8.50 -28.08 22.93
N ALA A 688 -7.57 -27.50 22.17
CA ALA A 688 -6.16 -27.84 22.20
C ALA A 688 -5.34 -26.55 22.20
N GLN A 689 -4.17 -26.56 22.84
CA GLN A 689 -3.21 -25.46 22.71
C GLN A 689 -1.77 -25.95 22.66
N THR A 690 -0.93 -25.20 21.95
CA THR A 690 0.51 -25.46 21.82
C THR A 690 1.27 -24.15 21.67
N ASN A 691 2.58 -24.17 21.94
CA ASN A 691 3.49 -23.07 21.63
C ASN A 691 4.51 -23.41 20.53
N GLU A 692 4.32 -24.57 19.89
CA GLU A 692 5.13 -25.03 18.78
C GLU A 692 4.56 -24.53 17.45
N TYR A 693 5.46 -24.13 16.55
CA TYR A 693 5.13 -23.82 15.17
C TYR A 693 5.38 -25.04 14.28
N ASP A 694 4.56 -25.20 13.25
CA ASP A 694 4.74 -26.22 12.24
C ASP A 694 4.83 -25.63 10.82
N PRO A 695 6.05 -25.47 10.26
CA PRO A 695 7.36 -25.77 10.85
C PRO A 695 7.87 -24.64 11.75
N ASN A 696 8.81 -24.97 12.63
CA ASN A 696 9.52 -23.99 13.45
C ASN A 696 10.38 -23.02 12.62
N PRO A 697 10.55 -21.76 13.07
CA PRO A 697 11.50 -20.85 12.44
C PRO A 697 12.94 -21.37 12.60
N ARG A 698 13.89 -20.80 11.85
CA ARG A 698 15.31 -21.17 11.94
C ARG A 698 15.80 -21.20 13.40
N PRO A 699 16.75 -22.09 13.77
CA PRO A 699 17.18 -22.30 15.16
C PRO A 699 17.61 -21.05 15.94
N ARG A 700 18.07 -19.98 15.27
CA ARG A 700 18.42 -18.69 15.89
C ARG A 700 17.22 -17.89 16.40
N ILE A 701 16.02 -18.16 15.91
CA ILE A 701 14.79 -17.52 16.37
C ILE A 701 14.21 -18.40 17.48
N LYS A 702 14.23 -17.87 18.70
CA LYS A 702 13.72 -18.54 19.91
C LYS A 702 12.31 -18.08 20.30
N LEU A 703 11.64 -17.32 19.42
CA LEU A 703 10.29 -16.83 19.66
C LEU A 703 9.36 -18.03 19.90
N ARG A 704 8.54 -17.94 20.95
CA ARG A 704 7.44 -18.86 21.24
C ARG A 704 6.21 -18.02 21.54
N GLU A 705 5.11 -18.40 20.92
CA GLU A 705 3.79 -17.77 21.04
C GLU A 705 2.79 -18.90 21.17
N TRP A 706 1.62 -18.64 21.75
CA TRP A 706 0.63 -19.68 22.05
C TRP A 706 -0.49 -19.68 21.03
N HIS A 707 -0.94 -20.89 20.70
CA HIS A 707 -1.95 -21.16 19.68
C HIS A 707 -3.03 -22.02 20.32
N LEU A 708 -4.20 -21.44 20.54
CA LEU A 708 -5.41 -22.12 21.02
C LEU A 708 -6.29 -22.44 19.82
N THR A 709 -6.77 -23.68 19.75
CA THR A 709 -7.71 -24.15 18.74
C THR A 709 -8.96 -24.67 19.44
N ALA A 710 -10.13 -24.18 19.03
CA ALA A 710 -11.43 -24.71 19.44
C ALA A 710 -12.11 -25.38 18.26
N THR A 711 -12.36 -26.69 18.35
CA THR A 711 -12.84 -27.51 17.23
C THR A 711 -14.25 -28.00 17.47
N THR A 712 -15.11 -27.91 16.45
CA THR A 712 -16.45 -28.51 16.46
C THR A 712 -16.36 -30.03 16.54
N LYS A 713 -17.12 -30.66 17.45
CA LYS A 713 -17.19 -32.12 17.55
C LYS A 713 -17.81 -32.77 16.31
N GLU A 714 -18.93 -32.22 15.86
CA GLU A 714 -19.70 -32.74 14.72
C GLU A 714 -19.44 -31.95 13.46
N LYS A 715 -19.49 -32.63 12.31
CA LYS A 715 -19.42 -31.98 11.00
C LYS A 715 -20.76 -31.38 10.61
N ALA A 716 -20.74 -30.16 10.12
CA ALA A 716 -21.93 -29.44 9.67
C ALA A 716 -21.66 -28.65 8.38
N ASP A 717 -22.71 -28.42 7.59
CA ASP A 717 -22.62 -27.61 6.37
C ASP A 717 -22.66 -26.10 6.68
N SER A 718 -22.83 -25.75 7.96
CA SER A 718 -22.87 -24.39 8.47
C SER A 718 -22.35 -24.36 9.90
N ALA A 719 -21.75 -23.24 10.28
CA ALA A 719 -21.35 -22.96 11.64
C ALA A 719 -21.61 -21.49 11.96
N THR A 720 -22.09 -21.25 13.18
CA THR A 720 -22.22 -19.91 13.75
C THR A 720 -21.32 -19.84 14.97
N PHE A 721 -20.37 -18.90 14.98
CA PHE A 721 -19.58 -18.61 16.18
C PHE A 721 -20.05 -17.30 16.79
N VAL A 722 -20.31 -17.31 18.11
CA VAL A 722 -20.56 -16.11 18.90
C VAL A 722 -19.52 -16.07 20.02
N THR A 723 -18.48 -15.28 19.82
CA THR A 723 -17.37 -15.13 20.77
C THR A 723 -17.43 -13.77 21.44
N VAL A 724 -17.43 -13.75 22.76
CA VAL A 724 -17.43 -12.56 23.61
C VAL A 724 -16.06 -12.38 24.22
N ILE A 725 -15.45 -11.21 24.04
CA ILE A 725 -14.12 -10.88 24.54
C ILE A 725 -14.20 -9.60 25.36
N ARG A 726 -13.66 -9.63 26.59
CA ARG A 726 -13.68 -8.51 27.52
C ARG A 726 -12.26 -8.14 27.95
N PRO A 727 -11.67 -7.09 27.37
CA PRO A 727 -10.37 -6.58 27.81
C PRO A 727 -10.49 -5.70 29.06
N TYR A 728 -9.57 -5.86 30.00
CA TYR A 728 -9.51 -5.09 31.25
C TYR A 728 -8.08 -4.93 31.73
N ARG A 729 -7.84 -3.95 32.61
CA ARG A 729 -6.55 -3.85 33.32
C ARG A 729 -6.51 -4.89 34.43
N LYS A 730 -5.34 -5.48 34.67
CA LYS A 730 -5.15 -6.35 35.82
C LYS A 730 -5.55 -5.64 37.11
N GLY A 731 -6.24 -6.37 37.99
CA GLY A 731 -6.81 -5.84 39.22
C GLY A 731 -8.18 -5.17 39.07
N GLN A 732 -8.68 -4.99 37.84
CA GLN A 732 -10.09 -4.65 37.61
C GLN A 732 -10.93 -5.91 37.47
N GLU A 733 -12.16 -5.87 37.99
CA GLU A 733 -13.16 -6.89 37.74
C GLU A 733 -14.07 -6.42 36.60
N PRO A 734 -13.97 -6.99 35.38
CA PRO A 734 -14.84 -6.63 34.29
C PRO A 734 -16.28 -7.12 34.55
N ALA A 735 -17.27 -6.45 33.96
CA ALA A 735 -18.63 -6.97 33.95
C ALA A 735 -18.65 -8.36 33.27
N THR A 736 -19.22 -9.37 33.93
CA THR A 736 -19.19 -10.76 33.42
C THR A 736 -20.53 -11.24 32.87
N GLU A 737 -21.60 -10.49 33.11
CA GLU A 737 -22.95 -10.84 32.68
C GLU A 737 -23.08 -10.79 31.15
N VAL A 738 -23.42 -11.93 30.57
CA VAL A 738 -23.78 -12.08 29.15
C VAL A 738 -24.75 -13.24 28.99
N LYS A 739 -25.74 -13.06 28.13
CA LYS A 739 -26.76 -14.04 27.79
C LYS A 739 -26.93 -14.09 26.28
N LEU A 740 -27.05 -15.28 25.73
CA LEU A 740 -27.36 -15.53 24.32
C LEU A 740 -28.63 -16.37 24.24
N ASP A 741 -29.72 -15.74 23.84
CA ASP A 741 -31.03 -16.39 23.72
C ASP A 741 -31.32 -16.74 22.26
N PRO A 742 -31.78 -17.96 21.96
CA PRO A 742 -32.25 -18.31 20.63
C PRO A 742 -33.60 -17.64 20.33
N ILE A 743 -33.72 -17.10 19.12
CA ILE A 743 -34.99 -16.61 18.57
C ILE A 743 -35.17 -17.17 17.15
N ALA A 744 -36.38 -17.06 16.59
CA ALA A 744 -36.61 -17.45 15.21
C ALA A 744 -35.69 -16.65 14.27
N GLY A 745 -34.93 -17.35 13.42
CA GLY A 745 -34.01 -16.74 12.46
C GLY A 745 -32.68 -16.20 13.02
N GLY A 746 -32.42 -16.30 14.33
CA GLY A 746 -31.18 -15.76 14.89
C GLY A 746 -30.95 -15.95 16.39
N ARG A 747 -30.19 -15.03 16.97
CA ARG A 747 -29.93 -14.92 18.41
C ARG A 747 -30.13 -13.49 18.90
N VAL A 748 -30.47 -13.37 20.18
CA VAL A 748 -30.39 -12.10 20.92
C VAL A 748 -29.27 -12.23 21.94
N LEU A 749 -28.24 -11.40 21.80
CA LEU A 749 -27.19 -11.28 22.81
C LEU A 749 -27.49 -10.08 23.71
N THR A 750 -27.54 -10.30 25.03
CA THR A 750 -27.61 -9.22 26.02
C THR A 750 -26.39 -9.29 26.92
N ALA A 751 -25.72 -8.15 27.14
CA ALA A 751 -24.51 -8.10 27.97
C ALA A 751 -24.45 -6.83 28.81
N LYS A 752 -23.83 -6.89 29.99
CA LYS A 752 -23.48 -5.69 30.76
C LYS A 752 -22.20 -5.03 30.26
N VAL A 753 -22.17 -3.72 30.34
CA VAL A 753 -20.96 -2.88 30.20
C VAL A 753 -20.81 -2.04 31.46
N SER A 754 -19.70 -1.30 31.60
CA SER A 754 -19.34 -0.61 32.84
C SER A 754 -20.41 0.36 33.37
N ASP A 755 -21.20 0.96 32.48
CA ASP A 755 -22.19 2.01 32.76
C ASP A 755 -23.59 1.70 32.22
N GLY A 756 -23.88 0.44 31.86
CA GLY A 756 -25.17 0.07 31.28
C GLY A 756 -25.24 -1.32 30.68
N THR A 757 -26.04 -1.47 29.63
CA THR A 757 -26.29 -2.74 28.94
C THR A 757 -26.22 -2.59 27.42
N VAL A 758 -26.05 -3.71 26.73
CA VAL A 758 -26.15 -3.78 25.28
C VAL A 758 -27.02 -4.96 24.87
N THR A 759 -27.82 -4.75 23.84
CA THR A 759 -28.62 -5.78 23.16
C THR A 759 -28.22 -5.85 21.70
N MET A 760 -28.02 -7.07 21.19
CA MET A 760 -27.62 -7.32 19.81
C MET A 760 -28.55 -8.35 19.17
N LEU A 761 -29.03 -8.07 17.96
CA LEU A 761 -29.75 -9.01 17.10
C LEU A 761 -28.76 -9.63 16.13
N LEU A 762 -28.50 -10.93 16.27
CA LEU A 762 -27.51 -11.67 15.48
C LEU A 762 -28.25 -12.60 14.50
N PRO A 763 -28.41 -12.21 13.22
CA PRO A 763 -29.16 -12.99 12.23
C PRO A 763 -28.40 -14.25 11.81
N THR A 764 -29.09 -15.39 11.78
CA THR A 764 -28.55 -16.63 11.18
C THR A 764 -28.93 -16.78 9.72
N ASP A 765 -29.95 -16.06 9.25
CA ASP A 765 -30.35 -15.94 7.84
C ASP A 765 -30.59 -14.47 7.43
N ASP A 766 -30.68 -14.20 6.13
CA ASP A 766 -30.73 -12.83 5.60
C ASP A 766 -32.17 -12.33 5.34
N THR A 767 -33.19 -13.08 5.77
CA THR A 767 -34.59 -12.85 5.40
C THR A 767 -35.53 -12.69 6.58
N THR A 768 -35.19 -13.26 7.74
CA THR A 768 -36.02 -13.23 8.93
C THR A 768 -35.87 -11.89 9.66
N GLU A 769 -36.99 -11.31 10.09
CA GLU A 769 -36.99 -10.18 11.03
C GLU A 769 -36.70 -10.67 12.45
N LEU A 770 -35.65 -10.13 13.05
CA LEU A 770 -35.35 -10.31 14.46
C LEU A 770 -35.92 -9.13 15.25
N SER A 771 -36.35 -9.40 16.49
CA SER A 771 -36.77 -8.35 17.42
C SER A 771 -36.41 -8.67 18.86
N ALA A 772 -36.05 -7.64 19.62
CA ALA A 772 -35.84 -7.70 21.07
C ALA A 772 -36.13 -6.33 21.69
N GLY A 773 -37.22 -6.22 22.46
CA GLY A 773 -37.73 -4.91 22.89
C GLY A 773 -38.11 -4.06 21.68
N ASP A 774 -37.57 -2.83 21.63
CA ASP A 774 -37.79 -1.89 20.52
C ASP A 774 -36.80 -2.07 19.36
N LEU A 775 -35.77 -2.90 19.52
CA LEU A 775 -34.78 -3.15 18.47
C LEU A 775 -35.33 -4.17 17.47
N LYS A 776 -35.30 -3.82 16.17
CA LYS A 776 -35.73 -4.68 15.06
C LYS A 776 -34.80 -4.59 13.87
N ALA A 777 -34.58 -5.71 13.19
CA ALA A 777 -33.82 -5.75 11.94
C ALA A 777 -34.14 -7.01 11.13
N THR A 778 -34.23 -6.87 9.81
CA THR A 778 -34.45 -7.99 8.88
C THR A 778 -33.16 -8.31 8.15
N GLY A 779 -32.62 -9.52 8.34
CA GLY A 779 -31.39 -9.96 7.68
C GLY A 779 -30.13 -9.15 7.98
N LYS A 780 -30.20 -8.24 8.95
CA LYS A 780 -29.14 -7.29 9.32
C LYS A 780 -28.76 -7.48 10.78
N LEU A 781 -27.50 -7.17 11.07
CA LEU A 781 -27.02 -7.07 12.44
C LEU A 781 -27.47 -5.73 13.02
N ALA A 782 -28.06 -5.76 14.21
CA ALA A 782 -28.46 -4.56 14.92
C ALA A 782 -27.96 -4.59 16.36
N VAL A 783 -27.48 -3.45 16.85
CA VAL A 783 -26.92 -3.29 18.19
C VAL A 783 -27.49 -2.02 18.82
N ALA A 784 -28.00 -2.12 20.05
CA ALA A 784 -28.41 -0.98 20.85
C ALA A 784 -27.70 -1.00 22.20
N ARG A 785 -27.02 0.09 22.54
CA ARG A 785 -26.44 0.32 23.88
C ARG A 785 -27.36 1.22 24.68
N TYR A 786 -27.58 0.83 25.93
CA TYR A 786 -28.42 1.55 26.89
C TYR A 786 -27.58 1.97 28.09
N ALA A 787 -27.88 3.14 28.65
CA ALA A 787 -27.31 3.59 29.92
C ALA A 787 -27.96 2.83 31.10
N ALA A 788 -27.40 2.99 32.30
CA ALA A 788 -27.92 2.35 33.52
C ALA A 788 -29.38 2.72 33.85
N ASP A 789 -29.88 3.88 33.39
CA ASP A 789 -31.27 4.32 33.54
C ASP A 789 -32.22 3.76 32.47
N GLY A 790 -31.70 2.97 31.52
CA GLY A 790 -32.46 2.37 30.42
C GLY A 790 -32.58 3.25 29.17
N SER A 791 -32.04 4.48 29.17
CA SER A 791 -32.06 5.35 27.99
C SER A 791 -31.12 4.82 26.89
N VAL A 792 -31.54 4.95 25.62
CA VAL A 792 -30.73 4.54 24.46
C VAL A 792 -29.57 5.52 24.29
N VAL A 793 -28.34 5.00 24.32
CA VAL A 793 -27.12 5.78 24.06
C VAL A 793 -26.83 5.82 22.56
N GLU A 794 -26.86 4.66 21.90
CA GLU A 794 -26.55 4.54 20.48
C GLU A 794 -27.20 3.28 19.92
N THR A 795 -27.68 3.35 18.68
CA THR A 795 -28.18 2.19 17.93
C THR A 795 -27.51 2.16 16.57
N VAL A 796 -26.97 1.00 16.19
CA VAL A 796 -26.26 0.79 14.93
C VAL A 796 -26.86 -0.43 14.24
N VAL A 797 -27.16 -0.28 12.94
CA VAL A 797 -27.61 -1.37 12.07
C VAL A 797 -26.65 -1.46 10.90
N VAL A 798 -26.17 -2.66 10.57
CA VAL A 798 -25.23 -2.90 9.48
C VAL A 798 -25.65 -4.08 8.61
N ASP A 799 -25.23 -4.03 7.36
CA ASP A 799 -25.37 -5.15 6.43
C ASP A 799 -24.42 -6.31 6.80
N GLN A 800 -24.78 -7.54 6.41
CA GLN A 800 -24.10 -8.80 6.77
C GLN A 800 -23.56 -9.54 5.56
#